data_AF-A0A4Q4ULH7-F1
#
_entry.id   AF-A0A4Q4ULH7-F1
#
_cell.length_a   1.000
_cell.length_b   1.000
_cell.length_c   1.000
_cell.angle_alpha   90.00
_cell.angle_beta   90.00
_cell.angle_gamma   90.00
#
_symmetry.space_group_name_H-M   'P 1'
#
loop_
_entity.id
_entity.type
_entity.pdbx_description
1 polymer ?
#
loop_
_entity_poly.entity_id
_entity_poly.type
_entity_poly.pdbx_seq_one_letter_code
_entity_poly.pdbx_strand_id
1 'polypeptide(L)'
;MTAGILQTDYHIGYDEDALKLFELRNVETCLGYLLPTLESLPPDFSLLDIGCGPGSITFDLARRFPKAKIIGMDQGSTVIARNRANTARLAPGTRLEFREGNILQPESFLSPEEIGAFDVVHEHTTLICIPNNIEVLRIMKTLAKRAGGIVACRDGDTYSQIVWPPCAENAALQERIYESNGLDTQTGRKLVSKALEVGFRRDQITASASLLTNITGAEKQVYAGSMLKILADEESAIRKAMERFGYSDDQLAVLRKNMERFMEAEDSWRLCICGEIICKLDEATASLAATVLSLHMTHLHQSVDDKPPSTQEAHEKSMRFPTLANGAFGLVGLLPVAVRGDGVGLIGWGKDMYNPTCAFACRNVIKSCRLRCTPLEGGENHGTAHSPVSTPPECFVTDVAFLRTMAICIDTYCPRSGDPRLSLLEDYWASHLATGTVGDYKWVPAVSYPDALLAAREDERRAASSNGTNTTDGEHGGHGGRQSLKGRHDGHEEMVDAGLSILDVDSPLPIVKAGEPLRATSFIAPEDWQLQFNGMRDFETNEVGHSTFSIAVMLVALLLPVSLSLLRFVPGLATSYLWAYLKSALVHPAMWGTHHREPVASKLGGAIVPTRGQALYIALISFLNVIFLVAPYVFTQPQSTFGSTKEQSISIIGNRAGVMAMGNVVAAFVFAARNSPLLYVTDWSYSTYLLLHRWLGYWVIIHTVLHSIMLLAYYKVFGSYEEEIVRPYWIWGIVGTVAAVALLPTSLLVVRQKLYELFLASHIVLSLLFIIGYYYHIWYCYGYKWGYEIWMFIAVGIWGAERVSRLVRMAFKGCHTATVKLVEDTNGEYIRIDVDDAHLRGVAYLCFPTLGWRFWESHPFSVASSNTQGDATVAEKTRPVAHSTSPEKSVKESAGEIQDLSNQAAVVLESARATGSTFFARTRTGVTAQLAARAAAASRGSAVRLRILIDGSYDSRAEAQLAHCTAILCIAGGVGITAVLPYMYKIRSPRRGQLYWATRKAGLLNALKPELDSLPGSVRVDTEVGRRLDLDAILRKELTWSNPDEGPLGIVVCGPAGMADDVRQKAARVTREGHTRRPWALVDEAFSW
;
A
#
# COMPACT_ATOMS: atom_id res chain seq x y z
N MET A 1 8.87 -44.71 -13.02
CA MET A 1 9.07 -45.28 -11.67
C MET A 1 8.11 -44.57 -10.73
N THR A 2 7.08 -45.29 -10.30
CA THR A 2 6.08 -44.87 -9.32
C THR A 2 6.77 -44.56 -7.99
N ALA A 3 6.82 -43.27 -7.62
CA ALA A 3 7.24 -42.85 -6.28
C ALA A 3 6.18 -43.33 -5.29
N GLY A 4 6.58 -44.20 -4.37
CA GLY A 4 5.70 -44.72 -3.32
C GLY A 4 5.12 -43.59 -2.49
N ILE A 5 3.79 -43.58 -2.40
CA ILE A 5 3.05 -42.81 -1.40
C ILE A 5 3.57 -43.30 -0.04
N LEU A 6 4.35 -42.46 0.64
CA LEU A 6 4.68 -42.68 2.06
C LEU A 6 3.34 -42.76 2.80
N GLN A 7 3.06 -43.95 3.33
CA GLN A 7 1.91 -44.21 4.19
C GLN A 7 1.98 -43.25 5.38
N THR A 8 1.06 -42.29 5.44
CA THR A 8 0.95 -41.33 6.55
C THR A 8 0.22 -42.01 7.70
N ASP A 9 0.97 -42.76 8.52
CA ASP A 9 0.41 -43.41 9.70
C ASP A 9 0.23 -42.41 10.85
N TYR A 10 -0.90 -42.52 11.57
CA TYR A 10 -1.20 -41.76 12.77
C TYR A 10 -0.16 -42.03 13.87
N HIS A 11 0.46 -40.97 14.38
CA HIS A 11 1.68 -41.08 15.19
C HIS A 11 1.46 -41.67 16.60
N ILE A 12 0.30 -41.45 17.22
CA ILE A 12 0.08 -41.79 18.64
C ILE A 12 -0.42 -43.24 18.83
N GLY A 13 -1.11 -43.82 17.83
CA GLY A 13 -1.69 -45.17 17.92
C GLY A 13 -3.00 -45.25 18.73
N TYR A 14 -3.64 -46.44 18.74
CA TYR A 14 -4.95 -46.68 19.38
C TYR A 14 -4.89 -47.68 20.54
N ASP A 15 -3.76 -47.77 21.26
CA ASP A 15 -3.66 -48.63 22.43
C ASP A 15 -4.55 -48.12 23.59
N GLU A 16 -4.95 -49.04 24.48
CA GLU A 16 -5.89 -48.75 25.57
C GLU A 16 -5.36 -47.73 26.59
N ASP A 17 -4.05 -47.57 26.74
CA ASP A 17 -3.49 -46.60 27.68
C ASP A 17 -3.38 -45.19 27.03
N ALA A 18 -3.10 -45.10 25.73
CA ALA A 18 -3.24 -43.86 24.95
C ALA A 18 -4.69 -43.35 24.95
N LEU A 19 -5.68 -44.23 24.71
CA LEU A 19 -7.09 -43.84 24.69
C LEU A 19 -7.56 -43.22 26.01
N LYS A 20 -7.13 -43.76 27.17
CA LYS A 20 -7.48 -43.22 28.49
C LYS A 20 -7.02 -41.78 28.70
N LEU A 21 -5.90 -41.37 28.09
CA LEU A 21 -5.40 -40.00 28.18
C LEU A 21 -6.32 -39.01 27.46
N PHE A 22 -6.93 -39.42 26.35
CA PHE A 22 -7.89 -38.61 25.59
C PHE A 22 -9.31 -38.65 26.17
N GLU A 23 -9.66 -39.68 26.96
CA GLU A 23 -10.95 -39.79 27.63
C GLU A 23 -11.18 -38.76 28.74
N LEU A 24 -10.12 -38.17 29.31
CA LEU A 24 -10.22 -37.09 30.29
C LEU A 24 -10.74 -35.77 29.70
N ARG A 25 -10.78 -35.65 28.37
CA ARG A 25 -11.15 -34.43 27.67
C ARG A 25 -12.66 -34.33 27.50
N ASN A 26 -13.19 -33.14 27.73
CA ASN A 26 -14.62 -32.85 27.58
C ASN A 26 -14.83 -31.45 27.01
N VAL A 27 -16.09 -31.06 26.75
CA VAL A 27 -16.40 -29.78 26.11
C VAL A 27 -15.98 -28.60 26.98
N GLU A 28 -16.14 -28.68 28.31
CA GLU A 28 -15.81 -27.58 29.21
C GLU A 28 -14.30 -27.28 29.25
N THR A 29 -13.47 -28.32 29.28
CA THR A 29 -12.01 -28.21 29.38
C THR A 29 -11.35 -27.94 28.02
N CYS A 30 -11.95 -28.39 26.92
CA CYS A 30 -11.30 -28.37 25.61
C CYS A 30 -11.97 -27.49 24.56
N LEU A 31 -13.28 -27.21 24.68
CA LEU A 31 -14.03 -26.42 23.70
C LEU A 31 -14.58 -25.12 24.31
N GLY A 32 -14.09 -24.68 25.47
CA GLY A 32 -14.51 -23.43 26.12
C GLY A 32 -14.44 -22.21 25.19
N TYR A 33 -13.47 -22.17 24.28
CA TYR A 33 -13.32 -21.12 23.26
C TYR A 33 -14.45 -21.14 22.21
N LEU A 34 -14.89 -22.33 21.80
CA LEU A 34 -15.88 -22.55 20.75
C LEU A 34 -17.31 -22.55 21.28
N LEU A 35 -17.49 -22.89 22.55
CA LEU A 35 -18.78 -23.15 23.17
C LEU A 35 -19.78 -21.97 23.05
N PRO A 36 -19.41 -20.70 23.30
CA PRO A 36 -20.32 -19.57 23.09
C PRO A 36 -20.82 -19.45 21.63
N THR A 37 -19.99 -19.86 20.68
CA THR A 37 -20.37 -19.87 19.26
C THR A 37 -21.40 -20.97 19.00
N LEU A 38 -21.20 -22.18 19.54
CA LEU A 38 -22.16 -23.28 19.40
C LEU A 38 -23.51 -22.96 20.04
N GLU A 39 -23.51 -22.33 21.21
CA GLU A 39 -24.73 -21.93 21.92
C GLU A 39 -25.53 -20.85 21.18
N SER A 40 -24.88 -20.09 20.30
CA SER A 40 -25.52 -19.09 19.45
C SER A 40 -26.16 -19.65 18.17
N LEU A 41 -25.86 -20.91 17.80
CA LEU A 41 -26.37 -21.54 16.58
C LEU A 41 -27.79 -22.08 16.77
N PRO A 42 -28.54 -22.29 15.67
CA PRO A 42 -29.84 -22.96 15.72
C PRO A 42 -29.73 -24.33 16.39
N PRO A 43 -30.69 -24.76 17.23
CA PRO A 43 -30.57 -26.00 18.00
C PRO A 43 -30.29 -27.27 17.18
N ASP A 44 -30.58 -27.25 15.89
CA ASP A 44 -30.44 -28.37 14.94
C ASP A 44 -29.23 -28.25 14.00
N PHE A 45 -28.25 -27.40 14.33
CA PHE A 45 -27.01 -27.24 13.55
C PHE A 45 -26.27 -28.56 13.28
N SER A 46 -25.44 -28.56 12.24
CA SER A 46 -24.61 -29.69 11.86
C SER A 46 -23.13 -29.47 12.22
N LEU A 47 -22.52 -30.44 12.93
CA LEU A 47 -21.13 -30.38 13.35
C LEU A 47 -20.37 -31.64 12.94
N LEU A 48 -19.20 -31.44 12.36
CA LEU A 48 -18.24 -32.50 12.05
C LEU A 48 -17.02 -32.36 12.97
N ASP A 49 -16.77 -33.38 13.78
CA ASP A 49 -15.65 -33.49 14.71
C ASP A 49 -14.57 -34.39 14.11
N ILE A 50 -13.48 -33.78 13.65
CA ILE A 50 -12.35 -34.42 12.97
C ILE A 50 -11.35 -34.94 14.00
N GLY A 51 -10.99 -36.22 13.87
CA GLY A 51 -10.06 -36.88 14.79
C GLY A 51 -10.69 -37.09 16.16
N CYS A 52 -11.90 -37.66 16.20
CA CYS A 52 -12.68 -37.77 17.43
C CYS A 52 -12.08 -38.74 18.48
N GLY A 53 -11.15 -39.63 18.09
CA GLY A 53 -10.51 -40.58 18.98
C GLY A 53 -11.53 -41.41 19.78
N PRO A 54 -11.41 -41.48 21.13
CA PRO A 54 -12.36 -42.22 21.98
C PRO A 54 -13.77 -41.58 22.05
N GLY A 55 -13.99 -40.45 21.36
CA GLY A 55 -15.29 -39.79 21.27
C GLY A 55 -15.73 -39.07 22.54
N SER A 56 -14.85 -38.87 23.52
CA SER A 56 -15.17 -38.23 24.81
C SER A 56 -15.80 -36.84 24.63
N ILE A 57 -15.16 -35.97 23.84
CA ILE A 57 -15.68 -34.65 23.46
C ILE A 57 -16.96 -34.80 22.61
N THR A 58 -16.97 -35.71 21.64
CA THR A 58 -18.09 -35.90 20.71
C THR A 58 -19.38 -36.36 21.40
N PHE A 59 -19.29 -37.29 22.36
CA PHE A 59 -20.42 -37.70 23.20
C PHE A 59 -20.93 -36.57 24.07
N ASP A 60 -20.03 -35.75 24.60
CA ASP A 60 -20.38 -34.63 25.46
C ASP A 60 -21.07 -33.50 24.66
N LEU A 61 -20.58 -33.21 23.46
CA LEU A 61 -21.25 -32.34 22.48
C LEU A 61 -22.66 -32.85 22.16
N ALA A 62 -22.83 -34.15 21.92
CA ALA A 62 -24.14 -34.73 21.60
C ALA A 62 -25.13 -34.65 22.76
N ARG A 63 -24.68 -34.85 24.01
CA ARG A 63 -25.53 -34.68 25.20
C ARG A 63 -25.94 -33.23 25.41
N ARG A 64 -25.03 -32.29 25.16
CA ARG A 64 -25.28 -30.85 25.35
C ARG A 64 -26.16 -30.25 24.25
N PHE A 65 -26.00 -30.73 23.02
CA PHE A 65 -26.77 -30.29 21.85
C PHE A 65 -27.55 -31.48 21.24
N PRO A 66 -28.56 -32.03 21.93
CA PRO A 66 -29.22 -33.27 21.53
C PRO A 66 -29.97 -33.17 20.21
N LYS A 67 -30.31 -31.95 19.80
CA LYS A 67 -30.95 -31.66 18.51
C LYS A 67 -29.94 -31.45 17.38
N ALA A 68 -28.66 -31.18 17.62
CA ALA A 68 -27.67 -30.99 16.56
C ALA A 68 -27.36 -32.32 15.86
N LYS A 69 -27.06 -32.29 14.55
CA LYS A 69 -26.51 -33.46 13.83
C LYS A 69 -25.00 -33.45 14.02
N ILE A 70 -24.47 -34.42 14.76
CA ILE A 70 -23.04 -34.47 15.09
C ILE A 70 -22.42 -35.72 14.47
N ILE A 71 -21.33 -35.55 13.74
CA ILE A 71 -20.56 -36.65 13.17
C ILE A 71 -19.15 -36.60 13.77
N GLY A 72 -18.76 -37.64 14.50
CA GLY A 72 -17.37 -37.86 14.89
C GLY A 72 -16.69 -38.76 13.87
N MET A 73 -15.55 -38.34 13.33
CA MET A 73 -14.76 -39.17 12.43
C MET A 73 -13.36 -39.46 12.97
N ASP A 74 -12.89 -40.68 12.72
CA ASP A 74 -11.53 -41.10 13.02
C ASP A 74 -11.08 -42.18 12.01
N GLN A 75 -9.78 -42.32 11.77
CA GLN A 75 -9.22 -43.35 10.89
C GLN A 75 -9.16 -44.73 11.59
N GLY A 76 -9.22 -44.76 12.92
CA GLY A 76 -9.14 -46.00 13.71
C GLY A 76 -10.45 -46.80 13.67
N SER A 77 -10.50 -47.86 12.86
CA SER A 77 -11.67 -48.74 12.75
C SER A 77 -12.13 -49.33 14.10
N THR A 78 -11.18 -49.70 14.96
CA THR A 78 -11.45 -50.26 16.30
C THR A 78 -12.07 -49.23 17.24
N VAL A 79 -11.55 -48.00 17.26
CA VAL A 79 -12.08 -46.93 18.11
C VAL A 79 -13.47 -46.48 17.64
N ILE A 80 -13.68 -46.40 16.32
CA ILE A 80 -14.99 -46.09 15.75
C ILE A 80 -16.02 -47.19 16.06
N ALA A 81 -15.66 -48.47 15.93
CA ALA A 81 -16.55 -49.57 16.31
C ALA A 81 -16.92 -49.52 17.80
N ARG A 82 -15.94 -49.24 18.68
CA ARG A 82 -16.15 -49.03 20.12
C ARG A 82 -17.10 -47.84 20.38
N ASN A 83 -16.92 -46.72 19.69
CA ASN A 83 -17.77 -45.53 19.86
C ASN A 83 -19.20 -45.82 19.40
N ARG A 84 -19.40 -46.44 18.24
CA ARG A 84 -20.71 -46.86 17.73
C ARG A 84 -21.46 -47.78 18.71
N ALA A 85 -20.77 -48.76 19.28
CA ALA A 85 -21.36 -49.67 20.27
C ALA A 85 -21.81 -48.96 21.55
N ASN A 86 -21.17 -47.83 21.89
CA ASN A 86 -21.47 -47.05 23.08
C ASN A 86 -22.51 -45.93 22.87
N THR A 87 -22.85 -45.57 21.63
CA THR A 87 -23.77 -44.45 21.33
C THR A 87 -25.11 -44.56 22.03
N ALA A 88 -25.75 -45.73 21.99
CA ALA A 88 -27.04 -45.96 22.65
C ALA A 88 -26.98 -45.79 24.18
N ARG A 89 -25.80 -46.02 24.79
CA ARG A 89 -25.59 -45.92 26.24
C ARG A 89 -25.17 -44.52 26.67
N LEU A 90 -24.27 -43.87 25.92
CA LEU A 90 -23.62 -42.63 26.33
C LEU A 90 -24.29 -41.34 25.82
N ALA A 91 -25.07 -41.44 24.74
CA ALA A 91 -25.79 -40.31 24.15
C ALA A 91 -27.17 -40.75 23.59
N PRO A 92 -28.03 -41.37 24.41
CA PRO A 92 -29.33 -41.87 23.95
C PRO A 92 -30.22 -40.73 23.42
N GLY A 93 -30.89 -40.97 22.28
CA GLY A 93 -31.86 -40.02 21.70
C GLY A 93 -31.24 -38.80 21.01
N THR A 94 -29.92 -38.79 20.79
CA THR A 94 -29.20 -37.73 20.06
C THR A 94 -29.02 -38.08 18.58
N ARG A 95 -28.72 -37.09 17.72
CA ARG A 95 -28.38 -37.33 16.30
C ARG A 95 -26.85 -37.46 16.10
N LEU A 96 -26.22 -38.33 16.89
CA LEU A 96 -24.78 -38.60 16.85
C LEU A 96 -24.47 -39.81 15.96
N GLU A 97 -23.52 -39.64 15.03
CA GLU A 97 -22.97 -40.70 14.21
C GLU A 97 -21.44 -40.75 14.34
N PHE A 98 -20.87 -41.97 14.30
CA PHE A 98 -19.43 -42.16 14.20
C PHE A 98 -19.06 -42.80 12.86
N ARG A 99 -18.13 -42.18 12.13
CA ARG A 99 -17.71 -42.63 10.80
C ARG A 99 -16.21 -42.92 10.77
N GLU A 100 -15.85 -44.01 10.11
CA GLU A 100 -14.45 -44.35 9.86
C GLU A 100 -14.05 -43.71 8.53
N GLY A 101 -12.90 -43.04 8.48
CA GLY A 101 -12.41 -42.43 7.25
C GLY A 101 -11.10 -41.67 7.43
N ASN A 102 -10.53 -41.26 6.29
CA ASN A 102 -9.32 -40.44 6.25
C ASN A 102 -9.69 -39.00 5.90
N ILE A 103 -9.35 -38.03 6.75
CA ILE A 103 -9.64 -36.61 6.49
C ILE A 103 -8.98 -36.07 5.20
N LEU A 104 -7.85 -36.64 4.78
CA LEU A 104 -7.22 -36.29 3.50
C LEU A 104 -7.96 -36.84 2.27
N GLN A 105 -8.99 -37.66 2.49
CA GLN A 105 -9.86 -38.28 1.47
C GLN A 105 -11.32 -38.19 1.95
N PRO A 106 -11.94 -36.98 1.99
CA PRO A 106 -13.26 -36.77 2.59
C PRO A 106 -14.37 -37.66 2.01
N GLU A 107 -14.26 -38.02 0.73
CA GLU A 107 -15.14 -38.97 0.03
C GLU A 107 -15.15 -40.39 0.63
N SER A 108 -14.16 -40.74 1.48
CA SER A 108 -14.13 -42.03 2.17
C SER A 108 -15.18 -42.17 3.27
N PHE A 109 -15.72 -41.06 3.79
CA PHE A 109 -16.68 -41.07 4.90
C PHE A 109 -17.84 -40.07 4.78
N LEU A 110 -17.81 -39.19 3.77
CA LEU A 110 -18.89 -38.25 3.45
C LEU A 110 -19.48 -38.54 2.08
N SER A 111 -20.81 -38.40 1.99
CA SER A 111 -21.48 -38.36 0.69
C SER A 111 -21.20 -37.02 -0.02
N PRO A 112 -21.31 -36.96 -1.37
CA PRO A 112 -21.12 -35.71 -2.11
C PRO A 112 -22.03 -34.56 -1.66
N GLU A 113 -23.23 -34.86 -1.14
CA GLU A 113 -24.17 -33.88 -0.61
C GLU A 113 -23.76 -33.31 0.75
N GLU A 114 -22.94 -34.03 1.53
CA GLU A 114 -22.46 -33.59 2.84
C GLU A 114 -21.19 -32.73 2.75
N ILE A 115 -20.45 -32.80 1.63
CA ILE A 115 -19.26 -31.98 1.40
C ILE A 115 -19.67 -30.50 1.26
N GLY A 116 -19.20 -29.66 2.18
CA GLY A 116 -19.54 -28.24 2.21
C GLY A 116 -20.91 -27.95 2.84
N ALA A 117 -21.47 -28.90 3.60
CA ALA A 117 -22.80 -28.80 4.19
C ALA A 117 -22.80 -28.62 5.73
N PHE A 118 -21.64 -28.63 6.39
CA PHE A 118 -21.55 -28.53 7.85
C PHE A 118 -21.56 -27.09 8.36
N ASP A 119 -22.37 -26.79 9.38
CA ASP A 119 -22.34 -25.48 10.05
C ASP A 119 -21.01 -25.26 10.79
N VAL A 120 -20.48 -26.32 11.38
CA VAL A 120 -19.22 -26.31 12.13
C VAL A 120 -18.35 -27.51 11.75
N VAL A 121 -17.09 -27.27 11.44
CA VAL A 121 -16.05 -28.30 11.31
C VAL A 121 -15.00 -28.03 12.38
N HIS A 122 -14.84 -28.97 13.30
CA HIS A 122 -14.00 -28.83 14.48
C HIS A 122 -12.91 -29.89 14.50
N GLU A 123 -11.72 -29.52 14.98
CA GLU A 123 -10.71 -30.49 15.40
C GLU A 123 -10.07 -30.07 16.72
N HIS A 124 -9.66 -31.06 17.52
CA HIS A 124 -8.82 -30.84 18.69
C HIS A 124 -7.66 -31.84 18.73
N THR A 125 -6.42 -31.34 18.76
CA THR A 125 -5.17 -32.12 18.74
C THR A 125 -5.01 -33.05 17.53
N THR A 126 -5.65 -32.72 16.41
CA THR A 126 -5.50 -33.50 15.18
C THR A 126 -4.35 -32.97 14.35
N LEU A 127 -4.18 -31.64 14.25
CA LEU A 127 -3.18 -31.05 13.37
C LEU A 127 -1.75 -31.31 13.86
N ILE A 128 -1.52 -31.40 15.17
CA ILE A 128 -0.20 -31.77 15.71
C ILE A 128 0.18 -33.22 15.41
N CYS A 129 -0.80 -34.09 15.12
CA CYS A 129 -0.58 -35.53 14.92
C CYS A 129 -0.42 -35.93 13.45
N ILE A 130 -0.52 -34.98 12.51
CA ILE A 130 -0.49 -35.23 11.06
C ILE A 130 0.60 -34.37 10.41
N PRO A 131 1.58 -34.96 9.68
CA PRO A 131 2.61 -34.19 8.99
C PRO A 131 2.06 -33.16 8.00
N ASN A 132 1.02 -33.52 7.23
CA ASN A 132 0.39 -32.65 6.24
C ASN A 132 -0.79 -31.84 6.81
N ASN A 133 -0.59 -31.19 7.95
CA ASN A 133 -1.68 -30.53 8.68
C ASN A 133 -2.26 -29.27 8.00
N ILE A 134 -1.53 -28.62 7.08
CA ILE A 134 -2.09 -27.53 6.26
C ILE A 134 -3.19 -28.05 5.33
N GLU A 135 -2.98 -29.21 4.71
CA GLU A 135 -3.98 -29.82 3.81
C GLU A 135 -5.24 -30.23 4.58
N VAL A 136 -5.08 -30.74 5.80
CA VAL A 136 -6.21 -31.04 6.69
C VAL A 136 -7.06 -29.78 6.92
N LEU A 137 -6.43 -28.66 7.29
CA LEU A 137 -7.14 -27.40 7.51
C LEU A 137 -7.79 -26.85 6.23
N ARG A 138 -7.14 -27.05 5.06
CA ARG A 138 -7.70 -26.72 3.74
C ARG A 138 -8.96 -27.53 3.45
N ILE A 139 -8.94 -28.84 3.72
CA ILE A 139 -10.10 -29.71 3.56
C ILE A 139 -11.20 -29.33 4.54
N MET A 140 -10.90 -29.10 5.82
CA MET A 140 -11.88 -28.64 6.82
C MET A 140 -12.65 -27.39 6.34
N LYS A 141 -11.96 -26.43 5.71
CA LYS A 141 -12.59 -25.25 5.08
C LYS A 141 -13.57 -25.61 3.96
N THR A 142 -13.28 -26.63 3.17
CA THR A 142 -14.18 -27.10 2.09
C THR A 142 -15.40 -27.87 2.61
N LEU A 143 -15.29 -28.47 3.80
CA LEU A 143 -16.37 -29.22 4.44
C LEU A 143 -17.39 -28.30 5.13
N ALA A 144 -16.97 -27.12 5.57
CA ALA A 144 -17.86 -26.11 6.14
C ALA A 144 -18.75 -25.46 5.07
N LYS A 145 -19.96 -25.03 5.48
CA LYS A 145 -20.88 -24.27 4.62
C LYS A 145 -20.19 -23.03 4.06
N ARG A 146 -20.27 -22.86 2.73
CA ARG A 146 -19.70 -21.69 2.04
C ARG A 146 -20.22 -20.35 2.58
N ALA A 147 -21.47 -20.34 3.04
CA ALA A 147 -22.12 -19.18 3.63
C ALA A 147 -22.21 -19.36 5.15
N GLY A 148 -21.46 -18.57 5.91
CA GLY A 148 -21.52 -18.53 7.37
C GLY A 148 -20.95 -19.74 8.10
N GLY A 149 -20.34 -20.72 7.41
CA GLY A 149 -19.74 -21.91 8.01
C GLY A 149 -18.55 -21.58 8.92
N ILE A 150 -18.36 -22.41 9.95
CA ILE A 150 -17.34 -22.24 10.98
C ILE A 150 -16.31 -23.38 10.89
N VAL A 151 -15.02 -23.03 10.91
CA VAL A 151 -13.92 -23.97 11.13
C VAL A 151 -13.23 -23.62 12.43
N ALA A 152 -13.12 -24.58 13.35
CA ALA A 152 -12.54 -24.35 14.66
C ALA A 152 -11.44 -25.37 14.96
N CYS A 153 -10.30 -24.88 15.47
CA CYS A 153 -9.11 -25.68 15.72
C CYS A 153 -8.56 -25.36 17.10
N ARG A 154 -8.14 -26.39 17.83
CA ARG A 154 -7.40 -26.25 19.07
C ARG A 154 -6.28 -27.28 19.14
N ASP A 155 -5.04 -26.80 19.09
CA ASP A 155 -3.87 -27.67 19.05
C ASP A 155 -2.81 -27.25 20.05
N GLY A 156 -2.09 -28.26 20.55
CA GLY A 156 -1.03 -28.07 21.53
C GLY A 156 0.24 -27.47 20.92
N ASP A 157 1.07 -26.93 21.79
CA ASP A 157 2.42 -26.49 21.50
C ASP A 157 3.37 -27.24 22.43
N THR A 158 3.94 -28.35 21.95
CA THR A 158 4.68 -29.27 22.82
C THR A 158 5.97 -28.65 23.36
N TYR A 159 6.51 -27.63 22.69
CA TYR A 159 7.66 -26.84 23.16
C TYR A 159 7.32 -25.95 24.36
N SER A 160 6.05 -25.60 24.55
CA SER A 160 5.59 -24.75 25.66
C SER A 160 5.36 -25.51 26.98
N GLN A 161 5.72 -26.80 27.03
CA GLN A 161 5.44 -27.63 28.19
C GLN A 161 6.22 -27.23 29.43
N ILE A 162 5.50 -27.06 30.53
CA ILE A 162 6.06 -26.79 31.86
C ILE A 162 5.64 -27.94 32.76
N VAL A 163 6.61 -28.58 33.42
CA VAL A 163 6.38 -29.70 34.35
C VAL A 163 7.07 -29.40 35.67
N TRP A 164 6.33 -29.52 36.78
CA TRP A 164 6.84 -29.47 38.14
C TRP A 164 6.41 -30.72 38.91
N PRO A 165 7.30 -31.37 39.70
CA PRO A 165 8.74 -31.17 39.72
C PRO A 165 9.40 -31.35 38.35
N PRO A 166 10.57 -30.74 38.09
CA PRO A 166 11.16 -30.72 36.75
C PRO A 166 11.42 -32.12 36.21
N CYS A 167 10.98 -32.38 34.97
CA CYS A 167 11.33 -33.55 34.19
C CYS A 167 11.55 -33.15 32.73
N ALA A 168 12.68 -32.52 32.46
CA ALA A 168 13.04 -32.03 31.13
C ALA A 168 13.24 -33.18 30.12
N GLU A 169 13.59 -34.37 30.60
CA GLU A 169 13.84 -35.56 29.79
C GLU A 169 12.60 -35.97 28.99
N ASN A 170 11.42 -35.86 29.61
CA ASN A 170 10.15 -36.23 29.01
C ASN A 170 9.75 -35.29 27.86
N ALA A 171 9.87 -33.97 28.08
CA ALA A 171 9.58 -32.98 27.04
C ALA A 171 10.57 -33.09 25.87
N ALA A 172 11.87 -33.21 26.16
CA ALA A 172 12.90 -33.36 25.13
C ALA A 172 12.74 -34.64 24.30
N LEU A 173 12.36 -35.76 24.94
CA LEU A 173 12.07 -37.01 24.24
C LEU A 173 10.84 -36.88 23.35
N GLN A 174 9.76 -36.27 23.85
CA GLN A 174 8.54 -36.05 23.08
C GLN A 174 8.80 -35.19 21.83
N GLU A 175 9.55 -34.09 21.96
CA GLU A 175 9.93 -33.23 20.83
C GLU A 175 10.70 -34.03 19.76
N ARG A 176 11.75 -34.76 20.15
CA ARG A 176 12.55 -35.56 19.20
C ARG A 176 11.74 -36.61 18.49
N ILE A 177 10.82 -37.26 19.21
CA ILE A 177 9.93 -38.26 18.61
C ILE A 177 9.04 -37.59 17.56
N TYR A 178 8.41 -36.47 17.90
CA TYR A 178 7.50 -35.77 16.99
C TYR A 178 8.22 -35.25 15.74
N GLU A 179 9.39 -34.62 15.93
CA GLU A 179 10.25 -34.15 14.83
C GLU A 179 10.68 -35.31 13.92
N SER A 180 11.09 -36.44 14.49
CA SER A 180 11.52 -37.61 13.70
C SER A 180 10.41 -38.24 12.85
N ASN A 181 9.15 -37.97 13.19
CA ASN A 181 7.98 -38.42 12.43
C ASN A 181 7.43 -37.32 11.51
N GLY A 182 8.16 -36.20 11.36
CA GLY A 182 7.79 -35.10 10.48
C GLY A 182 6.62 -34.26 11.00
N LEU A 183 6.36 -34.29 12.31
CA LEU A 183 5.28 -33.52 12.94
C LEU A 183 5.73 -32.10 13.31
N ASP A 184 4.80 -31.15 13.25
CA ASP A 184 5.01 -29.77 13.69
C ASP A 184 4.72 -29.63 15.19
N THR A 185 5.77 -29.69 16.02
CA THR A 185 5.66 -29.60 17.49
C THR A 185 5.13 -28.25 18.00
N GLN A 186 5.13 -27.23 17.13
CA GLN A 186 4.68 -25.88 17.43
C GLN A 186 3.37 -25.55 16.69
N THR A 187 2.52 -26.56 16.46
CA THR A 187 1.24 -26.39 15.73
C THR A 187 0.36 -25.34 16.39
N GLY A 188 0.19 -25.38 17.71
CA GLY A 188 -0.67 -24.46 18.47
C GLY A 188 -0.34 -22.98 18.23
N ARG A 189 0.93 -22.57 18.35
CA ARG A 189 1.32 -21.16 18.12
C ARG A 189 1.18 -20.72 16.65
N LYS A 190 1.11 -21.67 15.71
CA LYS A 190 1.07 -21.41 14.26
C LYS A 190 -0.35 -21.43 13.67
N LEU A 191 -1.40 -21.75 14.44
CA LEU A 191 -2.76 -21.91 13.91
C LEU A 191 -3.26 -20.72 13.08
N VAL A 192 -3.00 -19.48 13.51
CA VAL A 192 -3.38 -18.28 12.74
C VAL A 192 -2.64 -18.23 11.40
N SER A 193 -1.34 -18.49 11.38
CA SER A 193 -0.55 -18.53 10.15
C SER A 193 -1.03 -19.62 9.21
N LYS A 194 -1.33 -20.82 9.74
CA LYS A 194 -1.90 -21.94 8.96
C LYS A 194 -3.27 -21.59 8.36
N ALA A 195 -4.13 -20.92 9.14
CA ALA A 195 -5.43 -20.45 8.67
C ALA A 195 -5.32 -19.41 7.54
N LEU A 196 -4.37 -18.48 7.65
CA LEU A 196 -4.08 -17.52 6.58
C LEU A 196 -3.58 -18.21 5.31
N GLU A 197 -2.70 -19.21 5.45
CA GLU A 197 -2.14 -19.98 4.33
C GLU A 197 -3.21 -20.78 3.55
N VAL A 198 -4.24 -21.30 4.23
CA VAL A 198 -5.38 -21.95 3.55
C VAL A 198 -6.41 -20.95 3.02
N GLY A 199 -6.12 -19.64 3.10
CA GLY A 199 -6.90 -18.55 2.52
C GLY A 199 -8.08 -18.09 3.36
N PHE A 200 -8.07 -18.25 4.68
CA PHE A 200 -8.95 -17.46 5.54
C PHE A 200 -8.41 -16.03 5.63
N ARG A 201 -9.28 -15.02 5.62
CA ARG A 201 -8.85 -13.64 5.85
C ARG A 201 -8.68 -13.40 7.34
N ARG A 202 -7.74 -12.54 7.73
CA ARG A 202 -7.51 -12.21 9.16
C ARG A 202 -8.75 -11.76 9.95
N ASP A 203 -9.75 -11.16 9.32
CA ASP A 203 -11.01 -10.68 9.92
C ASP A 203 -12.02 -11.81 10.16
N GLN A 204 -11.84 -12.95 9.49
CA GLN A 204 -12.61 -14.17 9.67
C GLN A 204 -12.08 -15.01 10.83
N ILE A 205 -10.87 -14.73 11.33
CA ILE A 205 -10.18 -15.54 12.34
C ILE A 205 -10.26 -14.85 13.71
N THR A 206 -10.97 -15.46 14.64
CA THR A 206 -10.84 -15.16 16.07
C THR A 206 -9.82 -16.11 16.66
N ALA A 207 -8.79 -15.59 17.32
CA ALA A 207 -7.75 -16.40 17.94
C ALA A 207 -7.77 -16.23 19.46
N SER A 208 -7.57 -17.32 20.19
CA SER A 208 -7.40 -17.37 21.64
C SER A 208 -6.35 -18.41 22.01
N ALA A 209 -6.11 -18.60 23.30
CA ALA A 209 -5.25 -19.67 23.79
C ALA A 209 -5.76 -20.15 25.16
N SER A 210 -5.52 -21.41 25.45
CA SER A 210 -5.81 -22.03 26.75
C SER A 210 -4.68 -22.97 27.16
N LEU A 211 -4.78 -23.53 28.38
CA LEU A 211 -3.82 -24.50 28.88
C LEU A 211 -4.43 -25.90 28.87
N LEU A 212 -3.67 -26.87 28.37
CA LEU A 212 -3.88 -28.28 28.68
C LEU A 212 -3.11 -28.59 29.97
N THR A 213 -3.81 -29.14 30.97
CA THR A 213 -3.26 -29.33 32.31
C THR A 213 -3.38 -30.79 32.78
N ASN A 214 -2.38 -31.25 33.55
CA ASN A 214 -2.48 -32.46 34.36
C ASN A 214 -2.07 -32.10 35.79
N ILE A 215 -3.06 -31.87 36.66
CA ILE A 215 -2.89 -31.35 38.03
C ILE A 215 -3.55 -32.28 39.03
N THR A 216 -4.74 -32.80 38.72
CA THR A 216 -5.45 -33.68 39.66
C THR A 216 -4.77 -35.06 39.78
N GLY A 217 -4.93 -35.73 40.91
CA GLY A 217 -4.35 -37.08 41.09
C GLY A 217 -4.75 -38.06 39.98
N ALA A 218 -6.00 -37.99 39.51
CA ALA A 218 -6.49 -38.80 38.40
C ALA A 218 -5.80 -38.45 37.06
N GLU A 219 -5.68 -37.16 36.74
CA GLU A 219 -4.98 -36.70 35.52
C GLU A 219 -3.49 -37.09 35.53
N LYS A 220 -2.83 -36.95 36.68
CA LYS A 220 -1.43 -37.32 36.86
C LYS A 220 -1.22 -38.82 36.72
N GLN A 221 -2.08 -39.63 37.33
CA GLN A 221 -2.04 -41.09 37.22
C GLN A 221 -2.22 -41.55 35.77
N VAL A 222 -3.12 -40.92 35.02
CA VAL A 222 -3.36 -41.27 33.61
C VAL A 222 -2.19 -40.82 32.75
N TYR A 223 -1.67 -39.60 32.91
CA TYR A 223 -0.54 -39.10 32.10
C TYR A 223 0.77 -39.83 32.40
N ALA A 224 1.25 -39.73 33.65
CA ALA A 224 2.54 -40.29 34.04
C ALA A 224 2.49 -41.81 34.16
N GLY A 225 1.38 -42.39 34.67
CA GLY A 225 1.23 -43.83 34.76
C GLY A 225 1.22 -44.52 33.40
N SER A 226 0.62 -43.92 32.37
CA SER A 226 0.69 -44.44 30.99
C SER A 226 2.10 -44.34 30.42
N MET A 227 2.78 -43.21 30.62
CA MET A 227 4.18 -43.05 30.22
C MET A 227 5.09 -44.08 30.89
N LEU A 228 4.92 -44.35 32.18
CA LEU A 228 5.71 -45.35 32.92
C LEU A 228 5.51 -46.77 32.38
N LYS A 229 4.28 -47.15 32.04
CA LYS A 229 4.00 -48.44 31.41
C LYS A 229 4.65 -48.55 30.03
N ILE A 230 4.52 -47.50 29.21
CA ILE A 230 5.14 -47.46 27.87
C ILE A 230 6.66 -47.58 28.00
N LEU A 231 7.28 -46.85 28.93
CA LEU A 231 8.71 -46.92 29.18
C LEU A 231 9.15 -48.30 29.70
N ALA A 232 8.26 -49.07 30.34
CA ALA A 232 8.53 -50.42 30.82
C ALA A 232 8.42 -51.50 29.73
N ASP A 233 7.66 -51.25 28.67
CA ASP A 233 7.52 -52.15 27.52
C ASP A 233 8.65 -51.92 26.50
N GLU A 234 9.61 -52.84 26.44
CA GLU A 234 10.75 -52.80 25.52
C GLU A 234 10.32 -52.82 24.05
N GLU A 235 9.15 -53.36 23.74
CA GLU A 235 8.63 -53.41 22.36
C GLU A 235 7.90 -52.13 21.95
N SER A 236 7.69 -51.19 22.87
CA SER A 236 6.97 -49.95 22.60
C SER A 236 7.70 -49.03 21.63
N ALA A 237 6.94 -48.26 20.85
CA ALA A 237 7.49 -47.31 19.87
C ALA A 237 8.38 -46.24 20.53
N ILE A 238 8.04 -45.83 21.76
CA ILE A 238 8.82 -44.85 22.52
C ILE A 238 10.16 -45.46 22.96
N ARG A 239 10.20 -46.71 23.44
CA ARG A 239 11.46 -47.38 23.81
C ARG A 239 12.37 -47.60 22.61
N LYS A 240 11.84 -48.06 21.48
CA LYS A 240 12.56 -48.16 20.21
C LYS A 240 13.10 -46.81 19.73
N ALA A 241 12.34 -45.73 19.91
CA ALA A 241 12.80 -44.38 19.58
C ALA A 241 13.94 -43.90 20.50
N MET A 242 13.87 -44.18 21.80
CA MET A 242 14.95 -43.87 22.75
C MET A 242 16.27 -44.56 22.38
N GLU A 243 16.21 -45.85 22.03
CA GLU A 243 17.38 -46.60 21.55
C GLU A 243 17.96 -46.00 20.26
N ARG A 244 17.09 -45.70 19.28
CA ARG A 244 17.49 -45.05 18.02
C ARG A 244 18.15 -43.69 18.24
N PHE A 245 17.73 -42.94 19.27
CA PHE A 245 18.30 -41.65 19.63
C PHE A 245 19.51 -41.74 20.58
N GLY A 246 19.95 -42.94 20.94
CA GLY A 246 21.14 -43.17 21.75
C GLY A 246 20.97 -42.84 23.24
N TYR A 247 19.76 -42.94 23.79
CA TYR A 247 19.54 -42.78 25.22
C TYR A 247 20.16 -43.95 25.99
N SER A 248 20.91 -43.66 27.06
CA SER A 248 21.46 -44.70 27.93
C SER A 248 20.41 -45.26 28.89
N ASP A 249 20.65 -46.47 29.41
CA ASP A 249 19.81 -47.07 30.45
C ASP A 249 19.72 -46.20 31.72
N ASP A 250 20.80 -45.46 32.03
CA ASP A 250 20.81 -44.50 33.14
C ASP A 250 19.84 -43.33 32.88
N GLN A 251 19.78 -42.81 31.66
CA GLN A 251 18.85 -41.73 31.29
C GLN A 251 17.40 -42.21 31.31
N LEU A 252 17.14 -43.44 30.90
CA LEU A 252 15.83 -44.08 31.04
C LEU A 252 15.43 -44.19 32.52
N ALA A 253 16.34 -44.65 33.38
CA ALA A 253 16.07 -44.79 34.81
C ALA A 253 15.76 -43.44 35.46
N VAL A 254 16.47 -42.37 35.07
CA VAL A 254 16.19 -40.99 35.51
C VAL A 254 14.80 -40.53 35.06
N LEU A 255 14.44 -40.74 33.78
CA LEU A 255 13.12 -40.38 33.26
C LEU A 255 11.99 -41.11 34.02
N ARG A 256 12.12 -42.43 34.24
CA ARG A 256 11.13 -43.21 35.00
C ARG A 256 10.96 -42.66 36.41
N LYS A 257 12.08 -42.46 37.13
CA LYS A 257 12.06 -41.93 38.50
C LYS A 257 11.44 -40.53 38.58
N ASN A 258 11.73 -39.66 37.62
CA ASN A 258 11.16 -38.31 37.58
C ASN A 258 9.65 -38.34 37.26
N MET A 259 9.19 -39.27 36.42
CA MET A 259 7.75 -39.48 36.18
C MET A 259 7.02 -40.06 37.39
N GLU A 260 7.61 -41.01 38.12
CA GLU A 260 7.07 -41.50 39.39
C GLU A 260 6.95 -40.36 40.41
N ARG A 261 8.01 -39.55 40.56
CA ARG A 261 8.00 -38.37 41.44
C ARG A 261 6.92 -37.37 41.04
N PHE A 262 6.75 -37.10 39.75
CA PHE A 262 5.68 -36.22 39.26
C PHE A 262 4.29 -36.77 39.61
N MET A 263 4.09 -38.08 39.44
CA MET A 263 2.82 -38.75 39.74
C MET A 263 2.46 -38.68 41.23
N GLU A 264 3.44 -38.90 42.11
CA GLU A 264 3.24 -38.97 43.57
C GLU A 264 3.19 -37.61 44.27
N ALA A 265 3.91 -36.61 43.76
CA ALA A 265 4.01 -35.31 44.41
C ALA A 265 2.65 -34.59 44.47
N GLU A 266 2.24 -34.11 45.65
CA GLU A 266 0.98 -33.38 45.81
C GLU A 266 1.00 -32.01 45.13
N ASP A 267 2.17 -31.39 45.04
CA ASP A 267 2.39 -30.07 44.46
C ASP A 267 2.73 -30.10 42.96
N SER A 268 2.59 -31.24 42.28
CA SER A 268 3.01 -31.41 40.88
C SER A 268 1.98 -30.93 39.85
N TRP A 269 2.50 -30.28 38.80
CA TRP A 269 1.73 -29.62 37.75
C TRP A 269 2.38 -29.86 36.39
N ARG A 270 1.58 -30.24 35.39
CA ARG A 270 1.97 -30.14 33.98
C ARG A 270 1.05 -29.19 33.26
N LEU A 271 1.64 -28.26 32.51
CA LEU A 271 0.96 -27.25 31.70
C LEU A 271 1.50 -27.30 30.26
N CYS A 272 0.62 -27.21 29.27
CA CYS A 272 0.98 -27.09 27.85
C CYS A 272 0.06 -26.05 27.22
N ILE A 273 0.61 -25.06 26.52
CA ILE A 273 -0.19 -24.05 25.83
C ILE A 273 -0.87 -24.69 24.62
N CYS A 274 -2.17 -24.43 24.46
CA CYS A 274 -2.93 -24.76 23.27
C CYS A 274 -3.34 -23.45 22.59
N GLY A 275 -2.99 -23.31 21.31
CA GLY A 275 -3.55 -22.26 20.46
C GLY A 275 -4.97 -22.62 20.05
N GLU A 276 -5.81 -21.62 19.85
CA GLU A 276 -7.22 -21.78 19.46
C GLU A 276 -7.59 -20.80 18.36
N ILE A 277 -8.32 -21.27 17.35
CA ILE A 277 -8.88 -20.41 16.31
C ILE A 277 -10.34 -20.78 16.02
N ILE A 278 -11.15 -19.76 15.74
CA ILE A 278 -12.49 -19.88 15.16
C ILE A 278 -12.47 -19.06 13.87
N CYS A 279 -12.57 -19.75 12.74
CA CYS A 279 -12.62 -19.16 11.41
C CYS A 279 -14.06 -19.14 10.92
N LYS A 280 -14.62 -17.96 10.63
CA LYS A 280 -16.01 -17.79 10.18
C LYS A 280 -16.06 -17.35 8.71
N LEU A 281 -16.63 -18.17 7.84
CA LEU A 281 -16.83 -17.84 6.43
C LEU A 281 -17.91 -16.76 6.29
N ASP A 282 -17.80 -15.96 5.22
CA ASP A 282 -18.73 -14.85 5.00
C ASP A 282 -20.16 -15.38 4.80
N GLU A 283 -21.15 -14.66 5.30
CA GLU A 283 -22.53 -14.92 4.91
C GLU A 283 -22.68 -14.69 3.40
N ALA A 284 -23.55 -15.46 2.75
CA ALA A 284 -23.97 -15.18 1.39
C ALA A 284 -24.73 -13.85 1.40
N THR A 285 -24.00 -12.74 1.30
CA THR A 285 -24.59 -11.51 0.82
C THR A 285 -25.21 -11.84 -0.53
N ALA A 286 -26.50 -11.51 -0.70
CA ALA A 286 -27.13 -11.40 -2.00
C ALA A 286 -26.40 -10.31 -2.79
N SER A 287 -25.20 -10.65 -3.27
CA SER A 287 -24.38 -9.81 -4.10
C SER A 287 -24.97 -9.91 -5.51
N LEU A 288 -25.89 -8.99 -5.77
CA LEU A 288 -26.35 -8.61 -7.11
C LEU A 288 -25.19 -8.26 -8.08
N ALA A 289 -23.94 -8.23 -7.62
CA ALA A 289 -22.76 -7.89 -8.42
C ALA A 289 -22.08 -9.11 -9.08
N ALA A 290 -22.37 -10.35 -8.67
CA ALA A 290 -21.70 -11.54 -9.22
C ALA A 290 -22.47 -12.23 -10.38
N THR A 291 -23.77 -11.99 -10.54
CA THR A 291 -24.59 -12.62 -11.61
C THR A 291 -24.44 -11.94 -12.97
N VAL A 292 -23.88 -10.72 -13.03
CA VAL A 292 -23.68 -10.00 -14.31
C VAL A 292 -22.39 -10.40 -15.03
N LEU A 293 -21.44 -11.02 -14.34
CA LEU A 293 -20.13 -11.40 -14.91
C LEU A 293 -20.02 -12.85 -15.39
N SER A 294 -21.00 -13.72 -15.08
CA SER A 294 -20.95 -15.16 -15.45
C SER A 294 -21.67 -15.50 -16.77
N LEU A 295 -22.24 -14.52 -17.48
CA LEU A 295 -23.08 -14.75 -18.66
C LEU A 295 -22.43 -14.36 -20.01
N HIS A 296 -21.11 -14.11 -20.07
CA HIS A 296 -20.47 -13.67 -21.32
C HIS A 296 -19.13 -14.30 -21.72
N MET A 297 -18.64 -15.33 -21.03
CA MET A 297 -17.40 -16.01 -21.42
C MET A 297 -17.54 -17.53 -21.31
N THR A 298 -18.26 -18.11 -22.27
CA THR A 298 -18.18 -19.53 -22.60
C THR A 298 -18.23 -19.66 -24.12
N HIS A 299 -17.08 -19.50 -24.78
CA HIS A 299 -16.75 -20.17 -26.04
C HIS A 299 -15.30 -19.85 -26.40
N LEU A 300 -14.38 -20.77 -26.07
CA LEU A 300 -13.38 -21.38 -26.98
C LEU A 300 -12.19 -21.98 -26.19
N HIS A 301 -12.20 -23.33 -26.15
CA HIS A 301 -11.09 -24.32 -26.17
C HIS A 301 -9.71 -23.95 -25.57
N GLN A 302 -9.26 -24.63 -24.52
CA GLN A 302 -8.57 -25.96 -24.48
C GLN A 302 -7.12 -25.97 -25.00
N SER A 303 -6.16 -26.16 -24.08
CA SER A 303 -4.99 -27.08 -24.08
C SER A 303 -3.87 -26.48 -23.19
N VAL A 304 -3.56 -27.09 -22.04
CA VAL A 304 -2.54 -28.14 -21.75
C VAL A 304 -1.15 -27.56 -21.40
N ASP A 305 -0.70 -27.99 -20.23
CA ASP A 305 0.65 -28.09 -19.65
C ASP A 305 1.41 -26.91 -18.99
N ASP A 306 1.54 -27.11 -17.67
CA ASP A 306 2.70 -27.01 -16.79
C ASP A 306 3.32 -25.66 -16.34
N LYS A 307 3.30 -25.54 -14.99
CA LYS A 307 4.08 -24.72 -14.04
C LYS A 307 3.86 -23.20 -14.00
N PRO A 308 3.37 -22.71 -12.85
CA PRO A 308 3.84 -21.48 -12.24
C PRO A 308 4.68 -21.76 -10.97
N PRO A 309 5.81 -21.08 -10.79
CA PRO A 309 6.45 -20.93 -9.49
C PRO A 309 5.72 -19.85 -8.65
N SER A 310 5.76 -20.08 -7.33
CA SER A 310 5.84 -19.10 -6.24
C SER A 310 4.99 -17.82 -6.31
N THR A 311 3.90 -17.86 -5.54
CA THR A 311 3.51 -16.86 -4.52
C THR A 311 4.17 -15.48 -4.60
N GLN A 312 3.35 -14.44 -4.79
CA GLN A 312 3.12 -13.46 -3.73
C GLN A 312 1.89 -12.59 -4.03
N GLU A 313 0.91 -12.69 -3.13
CA GLU A 313 -0.28 -11.85 -3.09
C GLU A 313 0.07 -10.41 -2.74
N ALA A 314 -0.58 -9.47 -3.44
CA ALA A 314 -0.91 -8.16 -2.88
C ALA A 314 -2.20 -8.31 -2.05
N HIS A 315 -2.05 -8.19 -0.72
CA HIS A 315 -3.15 -8.00 0.21
C HIS A 315 -3.54 -6.51 0.22
N GLU A 316 -4.79 -6.19 -0.11
CA GLU A 316 -5.41 -4.91 0.20
C GLU A 316 -6.43 -5.15 1.32
N LYS A 317 -6.17 -4.60 2.53
CA LYS A 317 -7.15 -4.57 3.62
C LYS A 317 -7.46 -3.16 4.09
N SER A 318 -8.76 -2.90 4.05
CA SER A 318 -9.49 -1.71 4.46
C SER A 318 -9.30 -1.38 5.95
N MET A 319 -9.06 -0.09 6.20
CA MET A 319 -8.92 0.59 7.49
C MET A 319 -10.25 1.28 7.83
N ARG A 320 -10.75 1.15 9.09
CA ARG A 320 -11.91 1.93 9.59
C ARG A 320 -11.47 2.91 10.68
N PHE A 321 -12.00 4.13 10.54
CA PHE A 321 -11.78 5.36 11.32
C PHE A 321 -12.42 5.33 12.72
N PRO A 322 -11.89 6.12 13.70
CA PRO A 322 -12.66 6.59 14.84
C PRO A 322 -13.11 8.06 14.70
N THR A 323 -14.21 8.36 15.37
CA THR A 323 -15.06 9.56 15.26
C THR A 323 -14.61 10.77 16.08
N LEU A 324 -15.01 11.94 15.57
CA LEU A 324 -14.83 13.33 16.02
C LEU A 324 -15.21 13.64 17.48
N ALA A 325 -14.43 14.51 18.15
CA ALA A 325 -14.95 15.63 18.95
C ALA A 325 -13.85 16.68 19.32
N ASN A 326 -14.08 17.91 18.85
CA ASN A 326 -13.73 19.22 19.41
C ASN A 326 -12.27 19.73 19.48
N GLY A 327 -12.04 20.88 18.84
CA GLY A 327 -11.08 21.90 19.27
C GLY A 327 -10.21 22.47 18.15
N ALA A 328 -10.38 23.74 17.82
CA ALA A 328 -9.73 24.42 16.71
C ALA A 328 -8.22 24.69 16.92
N PHE A 329 -7.52 24.90 15.80
CA PHE A 329 -6.16 25.42 15.63
C PHE A 329 -4.99 24.51 16.05
N GLY A 330 -4.27 24.00 15.05
CA GLY A 330 -2.98 23.32 15.20
C GLY A 330 -2.42 22.85 13.86
N LEU A 331 -2.07 23.76 12.96
CA LEU A 331 -0.97 23.48 12.03
C LEU A 331 0.27 23.27 12.91
N VAL A 332 0.98 22.15 12.72
CA VAL A 332 2.10 21.63 13.55
C VAL A 332 1.64 20.58 14.55
N GLY A 333 1.59 19.33 14.09
CA GLY A 333 1.30 18.14 14.88
C GLY A 333 1.59 16.88 14.07
N LEU A 334 2.77 16.80 13.43
CA LEU A 334 3.31 15.55 12.90
C LEU A 334 3.73 14.69 14.11
N LEU A 335 2.80 13.94 14.69
CA LEU A 335 3.14 12.83 15.56
C LEU A 335 3.58 11.66 14.67
N PRO A 336 4.76 11.06 14.89
CA PRO A 336 5.11 9.81 14.24
C PRO A 336 4.24 8.73 14.86
N VAL A 337 3.27 8.20 14.10
CA VAL A 337 2.70 6.90 14.45
C VAL A 337 3.81 5.90 14.18
N ALA A 338 4.46 5.43 15.25
CA ALA A 338 5.44 4.36 15.17
C ALA A 338 4.73 3.10 14.64
N VAL A 339 4.85 2.85 13.34
CA VAL A 339 4.50 1.57 12.73
C VAL A 339 5.58 0.60 13.20
N ARG A 340 5.28 -0.27 14.16
CA ARG A 340 6.17 -1.38 14.54
C ARG A 340 6.40 -2.24 13.30
N GLY A 341 7.67 -2.42 12.92
CA GLY A 341 8.05 -3.18 11.74
C GLY A 341 7.86 -4.68 11.88
N ASP A 342 7.21 -5.26 10.87
CA ASP A 342 7.01 -6.70 10.65
C ASP A 342 7.79 -7.19 9.42
N GLY A 343 8.73 -6.38 8.90
CA GLY A 343 9.64 -6.74 7.82
C GLY A 343 9.22 -6.27 6.43
N VAL A 344 8.09 -5.56 6.30
CA VAL A 344 7.63 -4.96 5.03
C VAL A 344 7.39 -3.46 5.23
N GLY A 345 8.08 -2.62 4.46
CA GLY A 345 7.97 -1.17 4.61
C GLY A 345 9.23 -0.42 4.21
N LEU A 346 9.33 0.83 4.65
CA LEU A 346 10.49 1.70 4.50
C LEU A 346 11.26 1.75 5.83
N ILE A 347 12.54 2.13 5.78
CA ILE A 347 13.33 2.33 7.00
C ILE A 347 12.64 3.36 7.90
N GLY A 348 12.38 3.00 9.17
CA GLY A 348 11.63 3.78 10.16
C GLY A 348 10.11 3.69 10.05
N TRP A 349 9.59 2.96 9.06
CA TRP A 349 8.17 2.80 8.75
C TRP A 349 7.89 1.37 8.30
N GLY A 350 7.91 0.43 9.23
CA GLY A 350 7.71 -0.99 8.93
C GLY A 350 8.99 -1.81 8.81
N LYS A 351 10.17 -1.17 8.72
CA LYS A 351 11.50 -1.80 8.70
C LYS A 351 12.50 -1.00 9.54
N ASP A 352 13.41 -1.71 10.20
CA ASP A 352 14.60 -1.16 10.85
C ASP A 352 15.86 -1.80 10.22
N MET A 353 17.01 -1.12 10.20
CA MET A 353 18.26 -1.68 9.68
C MET A 353 19.15 -2.27 10.78
N TYR A 354 19.21 -1.62 11.95
CA TYR A 354 20.07 -2.00 13.08
C TYR A 354 19.31 -1.97 14.41
N ASN A 355 18.33 -2.87 14.58
CA ASN A 355 17.54 -3.00 15.81
C ASN A 355 17.63 -4.41 16.42
N PRO A 356 18.21 -4.62 17.62
CA PRO A 356 18.80 -3.61 18.51
C PRO A 356 20.25 -3.29 18.12
N THR A 357 20.59 -2.01 18.07
CA THR A 357 21.89 -1.53 17.54
C THR A 357 23.09 -2.11 18.28
N CYS A 358 22.98 -2.36 19.58
CA CYS A 358 24.05 -2.93 20.40
C CYS A 358 24.50 -4.32 19.92
N ALA A 359 23.56 -5.16 19.46
CA ALA A 359 23.87 -6.49 18.99
C ALA A 359 24.51 -6.42 17.60
N PHE A 360 24.00 -5.58 16.70
CA PHE A 360 24.64 -5.35 15.40
C PHE A 360 26.07 -4.81 15.55
N ALA A 361 26.31 -3.90 16.52
CA ALA A 361 27.64 -3.38 16.82
C ALA A 361 28.60 -4.50 17.23
N CYS A 362 28.18 -5.41 18.13
CA CYS A 362 28.94 -6.61 18.50
C CYS A 362 29.35 -7.42 17.26
N ARG A 363 28.38 -7.77 16.41
CA ARG A 363 28.67 -8.56 15.20
C ARG A 363 29.63 -7.83 14.27
N ASN A 364 29.50 -6.52 14.13
CA ASN A 364 30.27 -5.75 13.17
C ASN A 364 31.75 -5.59 13.55
N VAL A 365 32.10 -5.73 14.83
CA VAL A 365 33.50 -5.84 15.26
C VAL A 365 34.11 -7.15 14.76
N ILE A 366 33.39 -8.26 14.89
CA ILE A 366 33.89 -9.61 14.57
C ILE A 366 33.56 -10.10 13.15
N LYS A 367 32.81 -9.35 12.33
CA LYS A 367 32.37 -9.78 10.99
C LYS A 367 33.52 -10.09 10.03
N SER A 368 34.65 -9.41 10.19
CA SER A 368 35.85 -9.55 9.35
C SER A 368 36.80 -10.63 9.86
N CYS A 369 36.55 -11.18 11.05
CA CYS A 369 37.36 -12.25 11.59
C CYS A 369 37.17 -13.52 10.76
N ARG A 370 38.27 -14.22 10.49
CA ARG A 370 38.21 -15.49 9.77
C ARG A 370 37.69 -16.59 10.70
N LEU A 371 36.59 -17.22 10.33
CA LEU A 371 35.99 -18.34 11.06
C LEU A 371 36.56 -19.68 10.58
N ARG A 372 36.31 -20.76 11.32
CA ARG A 372 36.87 -22.09 10.98
C ARG A 372 36.35 -22.62 9.64
N CYS A 373 35.11 -22.29 9.31
CA CYS A 373 34.44 -22.64 8.06
C CYS A 373 34.59 -21.58 6.96
N THR A 374 35.42 -20.54 7.15
CA THR A 374 35.72 -19.58 6.08
C THR A 374 36.61 -20.25 5.02
N PRO A 375 36.22 -20.26 3.72
CA PRO A 375 37.00 -20.87 2.64
C PRO A 375 38.47 -20.41 2.58
N LEU A 376 39.34 -21.18 1.92
CA LEU A 376 40.75 -20.80 1.72
C LEU A 376 40.98 -19.98 0.43
N GLU A 377 40.09 -20.13 -0.55
CA GLU A 377 40.12 -19.45 -1.85
C GLU A 377 38.72 -18.89 -2.17
N GLY A 378 38.66 -17.77 -2.89
CA GLY A 378 37.39 -17.15 -3.29
C GLY A 378 36.65 -17.97 -4.34
N GLY A 379 35.33 -18.14 -4.18
CA GLY A 379 34.47 -18.78 -5.17
C GLY A 379 34.30 -17.95 -6.46
N GLU A 380 33.63 -18.55 -7.46
CA GLU A 380 33.58 -18.12 -8.86
C GLU A 380 33.40 -16.61 -9.12
N ASN A 381 34.21 -16.13 -10.07
CA ASN A 381 34.37 -14.74 -10.47
C ASN A 381 33.07 -14.12 -11.03
N HIS A 382 32.53 -13.12 -10.33
CA HIS A 382 31.58 -12.14 -10.87
C HIS A 382 32.23 -10.75 -11.06
N GLY A 383 33.38 -10.71 -11.72
CA GLY A 383 33.84 -9.49 -12.42
C GLY A 383 34.49 -8.37 -11.59
N THR A 384 35.05 -8.65 -10.41
CA THR A 384 35.90 -7.69 -9.68
C THR A 384 37.23 -8.33 -9.29
N ALA A 385 38.35 -7.67 -9.62
CA ALA A 385 39.70 -8.18 -9.36
C ALA A 385 40.11 -8.22 -7.87
N HIS A 386 39.20 -7.89 -6.95
CA HIS A 386 39.41 -7.94 -5.51
C HIS A 386 38.11 -8.38 -4.79
N SER A 387 37.80 -9.68 -4.81
CA SER A 387 36.82 -10.25 -3.88
C SER A 387 37.58 -10.92 -2.74
N PRO A 388 37.68 -10.32 -1.54
CA PRO A 388 38.23 -11.02 -0.40
C PRO A 388 37.37 -12.25 -0.11
N VAL A 389 38.01 -13.34 0.34
CA VAL A 389 37.32 -14.54 0.82
C VAL A 389 36.26 -14.14 1.84
N SER A 390 34.99 -14.29 1.51
CA SER A 390 33.88 -13.95 2.41
C SER A 390 33.45 -15.17 3.22
N THR A 391 33.30 -15.02 4.52
CA THR A 391 32.69 -16.04 5.38
C THR A 391 31.22 -16.25 4.97
N PRO A 392 30.79 -17.49 4.63
CA PRO A 392 29.42 -17.74 4.22
C PRO A 392 28.45 -17.56 5.41
N PRO A 393 27.18 -17.15 5.17
CA PRO A 393 26.19 -16.92 6.23
C PRO A 393 26.01 -18.09 7.20
N GLU A 394 26.03 -19.32 6.68
CA GLU A 394 25.96 -20.56 7.47
C GLU A 394 27.07 -20.65 8.52
N CYS A 395 28.28 -20.19 8.17
CA CYS A 395 29.43 -20.31 9.05
C CYS A 395 29.27 -19.47 10.33
N PHE A 396 28.64 -18.30 10.23
CA PHE A 396 28.33 -17.44 11.39
C PHE A 396 27.33 -18.07 12.36
N VAL A 397 26.47 -18.98 11.89
CA VAL A 397 25.47 -19.65 12.74
C VAL A 397 25.94 -20.99 13.28
N THR A 398 27.07 -21.52 12.80
CA THR A 398 27.63 -22.80 13.24
C THR A 398 28.95 -22.69 14.00
N ASP A 399 29.73 -21.62 13.81
CA ASP A 399 31.06 -21.50 14.43
C ASP A 399 30.96 -21.21 15.94
N VAL A 400 31.46 -22.15 16.75
CA VAL A 400 31.35 -22.10 18.21
C VAL A 400 32.07 -20.88 18.82
N ALA A 401 33.23 -20.49 18.27
CA ALA A 401 33.99 -19.36 18.80
C ALA A 401 33.27 -18.04 18.51
N PHE A 402 32.69 -17.90 17.31
CA PHE A 402 31.86 -16.77 16.95
C PHE A 402 30.61 -16.67 17.82
N LEU A 403 29.83 -17.75 17.97
CA LEU A 403 28.59 -17.74 18.76
C LEU A 403 28.88 -17.36 20.22
N ARG A 404 29.87 -17.96 20.87
CA ARG A 404 30.20 -17.62 22.27
C ARG A 404 30.70 -16.18 22.42
N THR A 405 31.56 -15.71 21.51
CA THR A 405 32.06 -14.32 21.48
C THR A 405 30.92 -13.32 21.26
N MET A 406 29.94 -13.68 20.43
CA MET A 406 28.76 -12.86 20.20
C MET A 406 27.87 -12.79 21.44
N ALA A 407 27.58 -13.93 22.07
CA ALA A 407 26.72 -14.00 23.25
C ALA A 407 27.28 -13.17 24.41
N ILE A 408 28.58 -13.31 24.70
CA ILE A 408 29.23 -12.54 25.77
C ILE A 408 29.26 -11.04 25.46
N CYS A 409 29.44 -10.65 24.19
CA CYS A 409 29.38 -9.24 23.80
C CYS A 409 27.98 -8.65 24.00
N ILE A 410 26.92 -9.35 23.55
CA ILE A 410 25.54 -8.91 23.73
C ILE A 410 25.25 -8.71 25.23
N ASP A 411 25.57 -9.70 26.07
CA ASP A 411 25.33 -9.66 27.51
C ASP A 411 26.15 -8.55 28.22
N THR A 412 27.31 -8.21 27.68
CA THR A 412 28.16 -7.14 28.22
C THR A 412 27.63 -5.76 27.87
N TYR A 413 27.30 -5.52 26.61
CA TYR A 413 27.05 -4.16 26.12
C TYR A 413 25.56 -3.80 26.00
N CYS A 414 24.67 -4.73 25.65
CA CYS A 414 23.27 -4.40 25.42
C CYS A 414 22.50 -3.93 26.68
N PRO A 415 22.67 -4.52 27.88
CA PRO A 415 22.03 -4.03 29.10
C PRO A 415 22.43 -2.59 29.45
N ARG A 416 23.61 -2.15 29.02
CA ARG A 416 24.16 -0.81 29.24
C ARG A 416 23.80 0.19 28.13
N SER A 417 23.13 -0.28 27.08
CA SER A 417 22.95 0.44 25.81
C SER A 417 21.51 0.38 25.32
N GLY A 418 20.58 0.79 26.19
CA GLY A 418 19.15 0.83 25.92
C GLY A 418 18.36 -0.36 26.47
N ASP A 419 19.05 -1.35 27.05
CA ASP A 419 18.46 -2.50 27.75
C ASP A 419 17.33 -3.19 26.94
N PRO A 420 17.65 -3.71 25.73
CA PRO A 420 16.65 -4.33 24.87
C PRO A 420 16.07 -5.57 25.54
N ARG A 421 14.77 -5.79 25.34
CA ARG A 421 14.08 -6.99 25.86
C ARG A 421 14.76 -8.25 25.35
N LEU A 422 14.84 -9.28 26.20
CA LEU A 422 15.42 -10.57 25.85
C LEU A 422 14.82 -11.15 24.55
N SER A 423 13.50 -11.05 24.37
CA SER A 423 12.81 -11.51 23.15
C SER A 423 13.34 -10.86 21.86
N LEU A 424 13.77 -9.60 21.93
CA LEU A 424 14.35 -8.88 20.78
C LEU A 424 15.79 -9.34 20.51
N LEU A 425 16.55 -9.67 21.56
CA LEU A 425 17.89 -10.25 21.42
C LEU A 425 17.83 -11.68 20.86
N GLU A 426 16.87 -12.49 21.31
CA GLU A 426 16.62 -13.83 20.78
C GLU A 426 16.16 -13.79 19.32
N ASP A 427 15.30 -12.83 18.97
CA ASP A 427 14.89 -12.63 17.58
C ASP A 427 16.06 -12.21 16.69
N TYR A 428 16.88 -11.25 17.15
CA TYR A 428 18.13 -10.88 16.48
C TYR A 428 19.05 -12.10 16.31
N TRP A 429 19.21 -12.90 17.37
CA TRP A 429 20.03 -14.11 17.35
C TRP A 429 19.55 -15.11 16.30
N ALA A 430 18.24 -15.33 16.22
CA ALA A 430 17.61 -16.29 15.32
C ALA A 430 17.61 -15.84 13.85
N SER A 431 17.54 -14.54 13.58
CA SER A 431 17.29 -14.02 12.23
C SER A 431 18.44 -13.20 11.63
N HIS A 432 19.20 -12.46 12.43
CA HIS A 432 20.18 -11.49 11.91
C HIS A 432 21.63 -11.94 12.06
N LEU A 433 21.90 -12.99 12.84
CA LEU A 433 23.26 -13.43 13.15
C LEU A 433 24.04 -13.88 11.90
N ALA A 434 23.38 -14.59 10.98
CA ALA A 434 23.96 -15.07 9.73
C ALA A 434 24.33 -13.93 8.78
N THR A 435 23.39 -13.03 8.51
CA THR A 435 23.46 -12.01 7.45
C THR A 435 24.01 -10.67 7.93
N GLY A 436 23.76 -10.33 9.19
CA GLY A 436 24.24 -9.14 9.89
C GLY A 436 23.54 -7.83 9.60
N THR A 437 22.51 -7.84 8.76
CA THR A 437 21.72 -6.63 8.45
C THR A 437 20.27 -6.94 8.11
N VAL A 438 19.98 -8.13 7.55
CA VAL A 438 18.64 -8.49 7.08
C VAL A 438 18.19 -9.77 7.73
N GLY A 439 17.10 -9.73 8.49
CA GLY A 439 16.53 -10.92 9.13
C GLY A 439 16.26 -12.04 8.12
N ASP A 440 16.87 -13.20 8.34
CA ASP A 440 16.73 -14.41 7.55
C ASP A 440 16.71 -15.64 8.49
N TYR A 441 15.50 -16.12 8.79
CA TYR A 441 15.27 -17.29 9.64
C TYR A 441 15.64 -18.62 8.96
N LYS A 442 16.13 -18.60 7.70
CA LYS A 442 16.64 -19.80 7.04
C LYS A 442 17.88 -20.36 7.75
N TRP A 443 18.70 -19.49 8.33
CA TRP A 443 19.97 -19.86 8.96
C TRP A 443 19.77 -20.00 10.47
N VAL A 444 19.44 -21.20 10.92
CA VAL A 444 19.19 -21.49 12.34
C VAL A 444 20.53 -21.57 13.10
N PRO A 445 20.75 -20.76 14.15
CA PRO A 445 21.91 -20.89 15.04
C PRO A 445 22.04 -22.30 15.63
N ALA A 446 23.25 -22.86 15.59
CA ALA A 446 23.55 -24.20 16.09
C ALA A 446 23.32 -24.34 17.62
N VAL A 447 23.33 -23.22 18.34
CA VAL A 447 22.99 -23.14 19.76
C VAL A 447 22.11 -21.92 20.02
N SER A 448 21.24 -22.03 21.03
CA SER A 448 20.41 -20.93 21.48
C SER A 448 21.27 -19.81 22.10
N TYR A 449 20.74 -18.58 22.15
CA TYR A 449 21.42 -17.47 22.80
C TYR A 449 21.75 -17.76 24.28
N PRO A 450 20.82 -18.27 25.12
CA PRO A 450 21.12 -18.63 26.50
C PRO A 450 22.20 -19.70 26.64
N ASP A 451 22.20 -20.73 25.79
CA ASP A 451 23.20 -21.80 25.84
C ASP A 451 24.59 -21.32 25.43
N ALA A 452 24.66 -20.48 24.39
CA ALA A 452 25.89 -19.85 23.95
C ALA A 452 26.47 -18.94 25.04
N LEU A 453 25.61 -18.18 25.73
CA LEU A 453 26.00 -17.30 26.83
C LEU A 453 26.50 -18.11 28.04
N LEU A 454 25.80 -19.17 28.43
CA LEU A 454 26.20 -20.05 29.53
C LEU A 454 27.59 -20.64 29.27
N ALA A 455 27.82 -21.13 28.04
CA ALA A 455 29.13 -21.66 27.63
C ALA A 455 30.22 -20.58 27.61
N ALA A 456 29.91 -19.37 27.15
CA ALA A 456 30.87 -18.25 27.14
C ALA A 456 31.27 -17.81 28.56
N ARG A 457 30.31 -17.75 29.50
CA ARG A 457 30.56 -17.43 30.92
C ARG A 457 31.37 -18.52 31.64
N GLU A 458 31.25 -19.78 31.21
CA GLU A 458 32.13 -20.85 31.67
C GLU A 458 33.57 -20.67 31.14
N ASP A 459 33.74 -20.32 29.86
CA ASP A 459 35.07 -20.03 29.29
C ASP A 459 35.73 -18.83 30.02
N GLU A 460 34.96 -17.79 30.36
CA GLU A 460 35.44 -16.64 31.14
C GLU A 460 35.90 -17.04 32.55
N ARG A 461 35.13 -17.90 33.24
CA ARG A 461 35.51 -18.43 34.57
C ARG A 461 36.79 -19.26 34.53
N ARG A 462 36.99 -20.06 33.47
CA ARG A 462 38.24 -20.82 33.27
C ARG A 462 39.42 -19.92 32.97
N ALA A 463 39.23 -18.88 32.18
CA ALA A 463 40.28 -17.89 31.93
C ALA A 463 40.69 -17.19 33.25
N ALA A 464 39.73 -16.81 34.09
CA ALA A 464 39.99 -16.23 35.41
C ALA A 464 40.78 -17.18 36.34
N SER A 465 40.44 -18.48 36.38
CA SER A 465 41.15 -19.46 37.23
C SER A 465 42.55 -19.80 36.72
N SER A 466 42.78 -19.76 35.41
CA SER A 466 44.11 -19.95 34.81
C SER A 466 45.07 -18.78 35.11
N ASN A 467 44.56 -17.55 35.22
CA ASN A 467 45.35 -16.39 35.65
C ASN A 467 45.65 -16.40 37.16
N GLY A 468 44.85 -17.11 37.97
CA GLY A 468 45.04 -17.25 39.42
C GLY A 468 46.00 -18.36 39.86
N THR A 469 46.48 -19.22 38.94
CA THR A 469 47.32 -20.40 39.26
C THR A 469 48.82 -20.19 39.05
N ASN A 470 49.26 -18.97 38.71
CA ASN A 470 50.68 -18.61 38.55
C ASN A 470 51.30 -17.87 39.77
N THR A 471 50.77 -18.03 40.98
CA THR A 471 51.37 -17.46 42.19
C THR A 471 51.47 -18.47 43.34
N THR A 472 52.49 -19.33 43.28
CA THR A 472 53.11 -19.95 44.45
C THR A 472 54.59 -20.18 44.15
N ASP A 473 55.45 -19.25 44.60
CA ASP A 473 56.63 -19.52 45.46
C ASP A 473 57.60 -18.33 45.41
N GLY A 474 57.70 -17.61 46.53
CA GLY A 474 58.62 -16.48 46.72
C GLY A 474 58.19 -15.58 47.87
N GLU A 475 58.75 -15.84 49.05
CA GLU A 475 58.54 -15.10 50.29
C GLU A 475 58.96 -13.61 50.25
N HIS A 476 58.36 -12.87 51.19
CA HIS A 476 58.76 -11.58 51.76
C HIS A 476 58.22 -10.26 51.14
N GLY A 477 57.20 -9.72 51.82
CA GLY A 477 57.29 -8.38 52.44
C GLY A 477 56.76 -7.18 51.64
N GLY A 478 55.76 -6.49 52.21
CA GLY A 478 55.56 -5.05 51.96
C GLY A 478 54.16 -4.64 51.50
N HIS A 479 53.44 -3.95 52.37
CA HIS A 479 52.30 -3.11 52.00
C HIS A 479 52.70 -2.05 50.96
N GLY A 480 51.82 -1.81 49.97
CA GLY A 480 51.76 -0.52 49.26
C GLY A 480 51.66 -0.63 47.74
N GLY A 481 50.47 -0.27 47.21
CA GLY A 481 50.25 0.34 45.89
C GLY A 481 50.80 -0.39 44.65
N ARG A 482 49.92 -1.05 43.88
CA ARG A 482 50.24 -1.44 42.51
C ARG A 482 49.53 -0.51 41.52
N GLN A 483 50.27 0.51 41.09
CA GLN A 483 50.07 1.19 39.81
C GLN A 483 50.07 0.15 38.69
N SER A 484 49.04 0.17 37.85
CA SER A 484 48.99 -0.59 36.60
C SER A 484 49.99 0.02 35.62
N LEU A 485 51.06 -0.72 35.36
CA LEU A 485 52.03 -0.42 34.32
C LEU A 485 51.38 -0.70 32.95
N LYS A 486 51.04 0.37 32.23
CA LYS A 486 50.78 0.37 30.78
C LYS A 486 51.99 -0.24 30.06
N GLY A 487 51.83 -1.47 29.57
CA GLY A 487 52.73 -2.09 28.61
C GLY A 487 52.45 -1.53 27.22
N ARG A 488 53.45 -0.82 26.67
CA ARG A 488 53.51 -0.31 25.29
C ARG A 488 53.15 -1.38 24.25
N HIS A 489 52.15 -1.09 23.42
CA HIS A 489 52.03 -1.62 22.08
C HIS A 489 51.92 -0.45 21.10
N ASP A 490 53.00 -0.26 20.35
CA ASP A 490 53.11 0.74 19.29
C ASP A 490 52.07 0.49 18.19
N GLY A 491 51.26 1.51 17.87
CA GLY A 491 50.44 1.54 16.64
C GLY A 491 49.09 2.27 16.71
N HIS A 492 48.50 2.44 17.89
CA HIS A 492 47.14 3.01 18.04
C HIS A 492 47.04 4.27 18.93
N GLU A 493 48.18 4.88 19.28
CA GLU A 493 48.24 5.94 20.30
C GLU A 493 47.86 7.37 19.81
N GLU A 494 47.26 7.53 18.62
CA GLU A 494 46.77 8.86 18.16
C GLU A 494 45.26 9.07 18.29
N MET A 495 44.46 8.10 18.77
CA MET A 495 42.99 8.27 18.88
C MET A 495 42.41 8.23 20.31
N VAL A 496 43.23 8.18 21.36
CA VAL A 496 42.73 8.03 22.74
C VAL A 496 42.41 9.36 23.44
N ASP A 497 42.51 10.50 22.75
CA ASP A 497 42.15 11.84 23.30
C ASP A 497 40.83 12.41 22.75
N ALA A 498 40.04 11.59 22.04
CA ALA A 498 38.91 12.05 21.22
C ALA A 498 37.52 11.63 21.76
N GLY A 499 37.10 12.16 22.92
CA GLY A 499 35.67 12.27 23.28
C GLY A 499 34.80 10.99 23.30
N LEU A 500 35.37 9.79 23.24
CA LEU A 500 34.65 8.52 23.35
C LEU A 500 34.11 8.32 24.77
N SER A 501 32.80 8.08 24.89
CA SER A 501 32.18 7.62 26.13
C SER A 501 32.36 6.10 26.25
N ILE A 502 33.55 5.66 26.68
CA ILE A 502 33.89 4.24 26.80
C ILE A 502 33.18 3.63 28.03
N LEU A 503 32.57 2.47 27.84
CA LEU A 503 31.97 1.70 28.94
C LEU A 503 33.07 1.03 29.79
N ASP A 504 32.96 1.15 31.10
CA ASP A 504 33.86 0.51 32.08
C ASP A 504 33.50 -0.98 32.23
N VAL A 505 34.03 -1.81 31.34
CA VAL A 505 33.83 -3.26 31.30
C VAL A 505 35.13 -3.97 30.91
N ASP A 506 35.47 -5.03 31.64
CA ASP A 506 36.68 -5.85 31.43
C ASP A 506 36.34 -7.34 31.48
N SER A 507 37.17 -8.17 30.84
CA SER A 507 37.06 -9.63 30.85
C SER A 507 38.44 -10.29 30.84
N PRO A 508 38.63 -11.45 31.50
CA PRO A 508 39.88 -12.23 31.44
C PRO A 508 40.08 -12.95 30.09
N LEU A 509 39.10 -12.91 29.18
CA LEU A 509 39.19 -13.51 27.84
C LEU A 509 40.15 -12.74 26.92
N PRO A 510 40.74 -13.39 25.89
CA PRO A 510 41.60 -12.72 24.92
C PRO A 510 40.80 -11.69 24.10
N ILE A 511 41.38 -10.51 23.86
CA ILE A 511 40.75 -9.44 23.07
C ILE A 511 40.70 -9.82 21.58
N VAL A 512 39.56 -9.57 20.94
CA VAL A 512 39.36 -9.73 19.49
C VAL A 512 40.31 -8.81 18.72
N LYS A 513 40.92 -9.34 17.66
CA LYS A 513 41.65 -8.54 16.66
C LYS A 513 40.96 -8.63 15.31
N ALA A 514 40.48 -7.50 14.80
CA ALA A 514 39.76 -7.46 13.53
C ALA A 514 40.62 -8.04 12.38
N GLY A 515 40.02 -8.89 11.55
CA GLY A 515 40.70 -9.55 10.42
C GLY A 515 41.56 -10.76 10.79
N GLU A 516 41.88 -10.99 12.07
CA GLU A 516 42.57 -12.21 12.51
C GLU A 516 41.59 -13.40 12.67
N PRO A 517 42.08 -14.65 12.69
CA PRO A 517 41.23 -15.82 12.89
C PRO A 517 40.62 -15.89 14.29
N LEU A 518 39.30 -16.04 14.39
CA LEU A 518 38.60 -16.21 15.67
C LEU A 518 38.64 -17.69 16.10
N ARG A 519 39.63 -18.05 16.94
CA ARG A 519 39.90 -19.45 17.29
C ARG A 519 39.23 -19.93 18.58
N ALA A 520 38.97 -19.01 19.50
CA ALA A 520 38.41 -19.25 20.83
C ALA A 520 37.41 -18.15 21.18
N THR A 521 36.67 -18.35 22.27
CA THR A 521 35.82 -17.30 22.86
C THR A 521 36.69 -16.10 23.23
N SER A 522 36.35 -14.93 22.70
CA SER A 522 37.13 -13.70 22.85
C SER A 522 36.27 -12.56 23.39
N PHE A 523 36.92 -11.53 23.93
CA PHE A 523 36.28 -10.32 24.40
C PHE A 523 36.39 -9.21 23.35
N ILE A 524 35.31 -8.49 23.10
CA ILE A 524 35.32 -7.30 22.24
C ILE A 524 35.70 -6.10 23.11
N ALA A 525 36.72 -5.34 22.73
CA ALA A 525 37.16 -4.17 23.47
C ALA A 525 36.06 -3.08 23.48
N PRO A 526 35.88 -2.35 24.59
CA PRO A 526 34.84 -1.32 24.71
C PRO A 526 34.94 -0.22 23.64
N GLU A 527 36.16 0.15 23.28
CA GLU A 527 36.46 1.14 22.23
C GLU A 527 36.02 0.68 20.84
N ASP A 528 36.33 -0.55 20.45
CA ASP A 528 35.91 -1.13 19.16
C ASP A 528 34.38 -1.24 19.06
N TRP A 529 33.74 -1.67 20.14
CA TRP A 529 32.28 -1.74 20.20
C TRP A 529 31.64 -0.36 20.09
N GLN A 530 32.17 0.64 20.81
CA GLN A 530 31.61 2.00 20.84
C GLN A 530 31.68 2.69 19.46
N LEU A 531 32.77 2.48 18.71
CA LEU A 531 32.91 2.98 17.33
C LEU A 531 31.84 2.39 16.40
N GLN A 532 31.57 1.09 16.53
CA GLN A 532 30.51 0.42 15.76
C GLN A 532 29.13 0.88 16.17
N PHE A 533 28.86 0.96 17.47
CA PHE A 533 27.59 1.40 18.01
C PHE A 533 27.24 2.82 17.58
N ASN A 534 28.18 3.77 17.70
CA ASN A 534 27.98 5.14 17.27
C ASN A 534 27.64 5.22 15.77
N GLY A 535 28.41 4.51 14.93
CA GLY A 535 28.24 4.56 13.48
C GLY A 535 26.91 3.97 13.01
N MET A 536 26.52 2.83 13.57
CA MET A 536 25.25 2.18 13.23
C MET A 536 24.04 2.95 13.75
N ARG A 537 24.10 3.46 14.98
CA ARG A 537 23.01 4.26 15.55
C ARG A 537 22.77 5.52 14.75
N ASP A 538 23.83 6.23 14.38
CA ASP A 538 23.74 7.42 13.55
C ASP A 538 23.20 7.09 12.17
N PHE A 539 23.67 6.00 11.54
CA PHE A 539 23.19 5.57 10.23
C PHE A 539 21.68 5.27 10.27
N GLU A 540 21.23 4.43 11.21
CA GLU A 540 19.82 4.11 11.42
C GLU A 540 18.99 5.39 11.59
N THR A 541 19.40 6.26 12.51
CA THR A 541 18.65 7.48 12.84
C THR A 541 18.53 8.42 11.63
N ASN A 542 19.61 8.56 10.86
CA ASN A 542 19.61 9.41 9.68
C ASN A 542 18.77 8.80 8.55
N GLU A 543 18.81 7.48 8.31
CA GLU A 543 17.96 6.80 7.31
C GLU A 543 16.47 6.80 7.68
N VAL A 544 16.12 6.59 8.95
CA VAL A 544 14.75 6.80 9.46
C VAL A 544 14.31 8.23 9.16
N GLY A 545 15.22 9.18 9.38
CA GLY A 545 15.07 10.56 8.96
C GLY A 545 14.73 10.66 7.47
N HIS A 546 15.55 10.05 6.58
CA HIS A 546 15.44 10.11 5.12
C HIS A 546 14.02 9.79 4.66
N SER A 547 13.48 8.65 5.10
CA SER A 547 12.12 8.22 4.83
C SER A 547 11.09 9.19 5.41
N THR A 548 11.24 9.56 6.68
CA THR A 548 10.25 10.37 7.41
C THR A 548 10.03 11.74 6.78
N PHE A 549 11.10 12.47 6.42
CA PHE A 549 10.92 13.79 5.81
C PHE A 549 10.42 13.70 4.37
N SER A 550 10.78 12.65 3.64
CA SER A 550 10.24 12.40 2.29
C SER A 550 8.74 12.13 2.33
N ILE A 551 8.29 11.31 3.28
CA ILE A 551 6.86 11.08 3.57
C ILE A 551 6.18 12.40 3.98
N ALA A 552 6.79 13.17 4.87
CA ALA A 552 6.21 14.44 5.33
C ALA A 552 5.99 15.43 4.18
N VAL A 553 6.99 15.63 3.30
CA VAL A 553 6.86 16.50 2.12
C VAL A 553 5.75 16.01 1.19
N MET A 554 5.73 14.71 0.89
CA MET A 554 4.70 14.11 0.04
C MET A 554 3.30 14.30 0.65
N LEU A 555 3.12 13.97 1.92
CA LEU A 555 1.83 14.10 2.60
C LEU A 555 1.38 15.55 2.70
N VAL A 556 2.26 16.50 3.03
CA VAL A 556 1.90 17.92 3.02
C VAL A 556 1.50 18.36 1.62
N ALA A 557 2.24 17.95 0.58
CA ALA A 557 1.89 18.26 -0.79
C ALA A 557 0.48 17.73 -1.16
N LEU A 558 0.14 16.51 -0.79
CA LEU A 558 -1.13 15.87 -1.16
C LEU A 558 -2.31 16.29 -0.27
N LEU A 559 -2.10 16.45 1.04
CA LEU A 559 -3.18 16.69 2.01
C LEU A 559 -3.48 18.17 2.22
N LEU A 560 -2.51 19.08 2.09
CA LEU A 560 -2.75 20.51 2.26
C LEU A 560 -3.83 21.05 1.30
N PRO A 561 -3.86 20.68 0.00
CA PRO A 561 -4.97 21.06 -0.88
C PRO A 561 -6.32 20.58 -0.37
N VAL A 562 -6.40 19.37 0.21
CA VAL A 562 -7.64 18.83 0.80
C VAL A 562 -8.06 19.69 1.98
N SER A 563 -7.17 19.92 2.94
CA SER A 563 -7.44 20.72 4.13
C SER A 563 -7.89 22.14 3.79
N LEU A 564 -7.22 22.81 2.83
CA LEU A 564 -7.61 24.15 2.38
C LEU A 564 -8.98 24.13 1.68
N SER A 565 -9.29 23.09 0.92
CA SER A 565 -10.57 22.96 0.23
C SER A 565 -11.73 22.64 1.18
N LEU A 566 -11.49 22.03 2.33
CA LEU A 566 -12.53 21.79 3.34
C LEU A 566 -13.14 23.10 3.88
N LEU A 567 -12.40 24.22 3.81
CA LEU A 567 -12.91 25.55 4.21
C LEU A 567 -14.17 25.96 3.43
N ARG A 568 -14.39 25.43 2.22
CA ARG A 568 -15.61 25.72 1.44
C ARG A 568 -16.90 25.21 2.08
N PHE A 569 -16.80 24.21 2.97
CA PHE A 569 -17.94 23.64 3.68
C PHE A 569 -18.27 24.39 4.97
N VAL A 570 -17.46 25.38 5.37
CA VAL A 570 -17.76 26.22 6.54
C VAL A 570 -18.98 27.10 6.21
N PRO A 571 -20.11 26.93 6.93
CA PRO A 571 -21.33 27.67 6.64
C PRO A 571 -21.10 29.18 6.71
N GLY A 572 -21.63 29.92 5.73
CA GLY A 572 -21.54 31.38 5.69
C GLY A 572 -20.17 31.96 5.28
N LEU A 573 -19.11 31.15 5.21
CA LEU A 573 -17.77 31.64 4.86
C LEU A 573 -17.71 32.12 3.40
N ALA A 574 -18.21 31.30 2.47
CA ALA A 574 -18.24 31.62 1.04
C ALA A 574 -19.11 32.85 0.70
N THR A 575 -20.12 33.12 1.53
CA THR A 575 -21.02 34.28 1.42
C THR A 575 -20.51 35.50 2.20
N SER A 576 -19.35 35.41 2.86
CA SER A 576 -18.82 36.53 3.65
C SER A 576 -17.98 37.49 2.80
N TYR A 577 -18.17 38.79 3.03
CA TYR A 577 -17.33 39.82 2.41
C TYR A 577 -15.87 39.69 2.82
N LEU A 578 -15.59 39.39 4.10
CA LEU A 578 -14.22 39.23 4.61
C LEU A 578 -13.48 38.13 3.84
N TRP A 579 -14.14 37.00 3.56
CA TRP A 579 -13.54 35.93 2.77
C TRP A 579 -13.27 36.35 1.31
N ALA A 580 -14.22 37.06 0.68
CA ALA A 580 -14.01 37.61 -0.65
C ALA A 580 -12.83 38.62 -0.68
N TYR A 581 -12.74 39.48 0.34
CA TYR A 581 -11.64 40.42 0.52
C TYR A 581 -10.30 39.70 0.69
N LEU A 582 -10.22 38.70 1.58
CA LEU A 582 -9.00 37.90 1.78
C LEU A 582 -8.55 37.20 0.50
N LYS A 583 -9.47 36.55 -0.23
CA LYS A 583 -9.16 35.95 -1.53
C LYS A 583 -8.66 36.98 -2.54
N SER A 584 -9.25 38.18 -2.57
CA SER A 584 -8.84 39.26 -3.47
C SER A 584 -7.45 39.85 -3.14
N ALA A 585 -6.99 39.72 -1.89
CA ALA A 585 -5.68 40.21 -1.46
C ALA A 585 -4.59 39.13 -1.55
N LEU A 586 -4.90 37.89 -1.15
CA LEU A 586 -3.94 36.82 -0.92
C LEU A 586 -3.99 35.67 -1.94
N VAL A 587 -5.11 35.47 -2.64
CA VAL A 587 -5.29 34.28 -3.51
C VAL A 587 -5.29 34.64 -4.98
N HIS A 588 -6.18 35.54 -5.42
CA HIS A 588 -6.42 35.82 -6.84
C HIS A 588 -5.35 36.65 -7.56
N PRO A 589 -4.70 37.66 -6.94
CA PRO A 589 -3.69 38.46 -7.65
C PRO A 589 -2.52 37.62 -8.14
N ALA A 590 -1.86 38.06 -9.20
CA ALA A 590 -0.57 37.47 -9.60
C ALA A 590 0.47 37.74 -8.52
N MET A 591 1.45 36.83 -8.37
CA MET A 591 2.56 37.01 -7.41
C MET A 591 3.31 38.32 -7.67
N TRP A 592 3.63 38.58 -8.95
CA TRP A 592 4.23 39.82 -9.41
C TRP A 592 3.52 40.34 -10.65
N GLY A 593 3.45 41.66 -10.79
CA GLY A 593 2.81 42.32 -11.92
C GLY A 593 1.32 41.98 -12.06
N THR A 594 0.83 41.99 -13.31
CA THR A 594 -0.59 41.83 -13.60
C THR A 594 -0.94 40.48 -14.25
N HIS A 595 0.04 39.85 -14.88
CA HIS A 595 -0.10 38.68 -15.72
C HIS A 595 0.00 37.38 -14.90
N HIS A 596 -0.96 36.47 -15.09
CA HIS A 596 -0.91 35.10 -14.57
C HIS A 596 -0.97 34.12 -15.75
N ARG A 597 -1.95 34.27 -16.65
CA ARG A 597 -2.10 33.42 -17.82
C ARG A 597 -1.20 33.84 -18.98
N GLU A 598 -0.87 35.11 -19.09
CA GLU A 598 0.06 35.55 -20.13
C GLU A 598 1.50 35.12 -19.82
N PRO A 599 2.19 34.45 -20.77
CA PRO A 599 3.58 34.08 -20.59
C PRO A 599 4.46 35.31 -20.39
N VAL A 600 5.25 35.29 -19.33
CA VAL A 600 6.32 36.27 -19.07
C VAL A 600 7.69 35.67 -19.46
N ALA A 601 8.72 36.51 -19.53
CA ALA A 601 10.10 36.09 -19.74
C ALA A 601 10.33 35.19 -20.98
N SER A 602 9.77 35.57 -22.13
CA SER A 602 9.89 34.81 -23.39
C SER A 602 11.35 34.53 -23.82
N LYS A 603 12.29 35.41 -23.47
CA LYS A 603 13.73 35.24 -23.71
C LYS A 603 14.39 34.12 -22.88
N LEU A 604 13.79 33.74 -21.75
CA LEU A 604 14.28 32.68 -20.85
C LEU A 604 13.47 31.37 -21.01
N GLY A 605 12.84 31.16 -22.17
CA GLY A 605 12.05 29.96 -22.44
C GLY A 605 10.58 30.04 -21.99
N GLY A 606 10.14 31.19 -21.47
CA GLY A 606 8.76 31.49 -21.10
C GLY A 606 8.31 30.87 -19.77
N ALA A 607 7.64 31.66 -18.93
CA ALA A 607 7.08 31.20 -17.66
C ALA A 607 5.68 31.79 -17.39
N ILE A 608 4.89 31.09 -16.58
CA ILE A 608 3.58 31.55 -16.08
C ILE A 608 3.81 31.98 -14.63
N VAL A 609 3.40 33.20 -14.29
CA VAL A 609 3.51 33.70 -12.91
C VAL A 609 2.38 33.07 -12.10
N PRO A 610 2.66 32.37 -10.99
CA PRO A 610 1.60 31.83 -10.13
C PRO A 610 0.75 32.95 -9.52
N THR A 611 -0.50 32.64 -9.16
CA THR A 611 -1.24 33.54 -8.27
C THR A 611 -0.58 33.58 -6.89
N ARG A 612 -0.87 34.58 -6.07
CA ARG A 612 -0.29 34.69 -4.72
C ARG A 612 -0.59 33.45 -3.86
N GLY A 613 -1.81 32.91 -3.95
CA GLY A 613 -2.17 31.69 -3.22
C GLY A 613 -1.38 30.46 -3.70
N GLN A 614 -1.23 30.31 -5.02
CA GLN A 614 -0.40 29.25 -5.59
C GLN A 614 1.07 29.44 -5.20
N ALA A 615 1.57 30.67 -5.21
CA ALA A 615 2.94 31.00 -4.82
C ALA A 615 3.23 30.69 -3.35
N LEU A 616 2.29 30.99 -2.43
CA LEU A 616 2.42 30.62 -1.02
C LEU A 616 2.51 29.11 -0.82
N TYR A 617 1.67 28.35 -1.55
CA TYR A 617 1.74 26.89 -1.53
C TYR A 617 3.09 26.39 -2.05
N ILE A 618 3.54 26.88 -3.21
CA ILE A 618 4.83 26.53 -3.80
C ILE A 618 5.97 26.89 -2.85
N ALA A 619 5.92 28.06 -2.22
CA ALA A 619 6.93 28.53 -1.28
C ALA A 619 7.00 27.62 -0.04
N LEU A 620 5.86 27.18 0.50
CA LEU A 620 5.83 26.24 1.62
C LEU A 620 6.45 24.88 1.23
N ILE A 621 6.01 24.29 0.11
CA ILE A 621 6.58 22.99 -0.33
C ILE A 621 8.07 23.13 -0.63
N SER A 622 8.49 24.25 -1.22
CA SER A 622 9.90 24.54 -1.49
C SER A 622 10.70 24.72 -0.20
N PHE A 623 10.15 25.44 0.77
CA PHE A 623 10.76 25.62 2.09
C PHE A 623 10.93 24.27 2.79
N LEU A 624 9.93 23.39 2.76
CA LEU A 624 10.00 22.05 3.35
C LEU A 624 11.06 21.18 2.66
N ASN A 625 11.16 21.23 1.33
CA ASN A 625 12.21 20.51 0.60
C ASN A 625 13.61 21.00 1.00
N VAL A 626 13.81 22.31 1.15
CA VAL A 626 15.10 22.88 1.57
C VAL A 626 15.43 22.52 3.02
N ILE A 627 14.52 22.77 3.96
CA ILE A 627 14.81 22.60 5.39
C ILE A 627 15.09 21.13 5.71
N PHE A 628 14.30 20.20 5.18
CA PHE A 628 14.48 18.77 5.42
C PHE A 628 15.65 18.14 4.67
N LEU A 629 16.16 18.80 3.61
CA LEU A 629 17.41 18.41 2.98
C LEU A 629 18.62 18.78 3.86
N VAL A 630 18.54 19.87 4.62
CA VAL A 630 19.68 20.41 5.40
C VAL A 630 19.68 19.94 6.86
N ALA A 631 18.52 19.67 7.46
CA ALA A 631 18.42 19.30 8.87
C ALA A 631 17.08 18.63 9.22
N PRO A 632 16.97 17.95 10.38
CA PRO A 632 18.05 17.56 11.31
C PRO A 632 18.83 16.30 10.86
N TYR A 633 20.08 16.21 11.33
CA TYR A 633 20.99 15.07 11.19
C TYR A 633 21.70 14.79 12.52
N VAL A 634 22.14 13.55 12.71
CA VAL A 634 22.97 13.14 13.85
C VAL A 634 24.41 12.86 13.37
N PHE A 635 25.38 13.48 14.05
CA PHE A 635 26.83 13.36 13.75
C PHE A 635 27.61 13.08 15.05
N THR A 636 27.65 11.82 15.47
CA THR A 636 28.48 11.33 16.57
C THR A 636 29.88 11.01 16.05
N GLN A 637 30.93 11.49 16.71
CA GLN A 637 32.32 11.14 16.40
C GLN A 637 33.10 10.88 17.70
N PRO A 638 34.09 9.97 17.70
CA PRO A 638 34.46 9.09 16.59
C PRO A 638 33.49 7.92 16.39
N GLN A 639 33.47 7.38 15.16
CA GLN A 639 32.65 6.23 14.78
C GLN A 639 33.25 5.46 13.58
N SER A 640 32.72 4.28 13.30
CA SER A 640 33.32 3.30 12.38
C SER A 640 32.99 3.47 10.89
N THR A 641 31.90 4.14 10.54
CA THR A 641 31.38 4.25 9.17
C THR A 641 32.01 5.41 8.39
N PHE A 642 32.29 6.53 9.06
CA PHE A 642 32.87 7.72 8.43
C PHE A 642 33.99 8.28 9.31
N GLY A 643 35.16 8.51 8.72
CA GLY A 643 36.35 8.97 9.42
C GLY A 643 36.31 10.45 9.82
N SER A 644 35.36 11.23 9.28
CA SER A 644 35.15 12.62 9.69
C SER A 644 33.71 13.07 9.54
N THR A 645 33.34 14.14 10.25
CA THR A 645 32.03 14.80 10.08
C THR A 645 31.83 15.31 8.66
N LYS A 646 32.89 15.80 7.99
CA LYS A 646 32.81 16.27 6.60
C LYS A 646 32.45 15.14 5.64
N GLU A 647 33.09 14.00 5.80
CA GLU A 647 32.81 12.79 5.02
C GLU A 647 31.35 12.35 5.22
N GLN A 648 30.93 12.22 6.47
CA GLN A 648 29.56 11.86 6.85
C GLN A 648 28.52 12.83 6.28
N SER A 649 28.79 14.13 6.31
CA SER A 649 27.86 15.17 5.84
C SER A 649 27.59 15.08 4.35
N ILE A 650 28.63 14.88 3.54
CA ILE A 650 28.49 14.80 2.08
C ILE A 650 27.69 13.55 1.69
N SER A 651 28.00 12.40 2.30
CA SER A 651 27.30 11.14 2.02
C SER A 651 25.83 11.21 2.44
N ILE A 652 25.56 11.61 3.68
CA ILE A 652 24.20 11.58 4.24
C ILE A 652 23.28 12.59 3.54
N ILE A 653 23.73 13.83 3.31
CA ILE A 653 22.91 14.84 2.59
C ILE A 653 22.66 14.40 1.14
N GLY A 654 23.66 13.77 0.50
CA GLY A 654 23.49 13.19 -0.83
C GLY A 654 22.43 12.09 -0.86
N ASN A 655 22.46 11.15 0.10
CA ASN A 655 21.45 10.09 0.21
C ASN A 655 20.07 10.65 0.52
N ARG A 656 19.96 11.62 1.44
CA ARG A 656 18.72 12.36 1.71
C ARG A 656 18.11 12.93 0.44
N ALA A 657 18.91 13.60 -0.39
CA ALA A 657 18.43 14.17 -1.65
C ALA A 657 17.83 13.06 -2.54
N GLY A 658 18.48 11.91 -2.65
CA GLY A 658 17.97 10.77 -3.41
C GLY A 658 16.59 10.31 -2.93
N VAL A 659 16.42 10.07 -1.62
CA VAL A 659 15.14 9.60 -1.04
C VAL A 659 14.05 10.68 -1.16
N MET A 660 14.39 11.95 -0.96
CA MET A 660 13.44 13.05 -1.15
C MET A 660 13.02 13.24 -2.60
N ALA A 661 13.90 12.93 -3.58
CA ALA A 661 13.51 12.90 -4.98
C ALA A 661 12.40 11.86 -5.21
N MET A 662 12.55 10.65 -4.65
CA MET A 662 11.58 9.56 -4.76
C MET A 662 10.21 9.94 -4.18
N GLY A 663 10.18 10.58 -3.00
CA GLY A 663 8.93 11.07 -2.40
C GLY A 663 8.22 12.14 -3.26
N ASN A 664 8.99 13.07 -3.83
CA ASN A 664 8.44 14.09 -4.74
C ASN A 664 7.93 13.51 -6.06
N VAL A 665 8.52 12.41 -6.56
CA VAL A 665 8.04 11.71 -7.77
C VAL A 665 6.60 11.24 -7.58
N VAL A 666 6.27 10.63 -6.43
CA VAL A 666 4.90 10.19 -6.15
C VAL A 666 3.92 11.35 -6.22
N ALA A 667 4.21 12.46 -5.52
CA ALA A 667 3.34 13.64 -5.55
C ALA A 667 3.22 14.22 -6.97
N ALA A 668 4.33 14.32 -7.71
CA ALA A 668 4.34 14.83 -9.08
C ALA A 668 3.42 14.02 -10.00
N PHE A 669 3.39 12.69 -9.85
CA PHE A 669 2.54 11.80 -10.65
C PHE A 669 1.05 11.95 -10.30
N VAL A 670 0.71 12.10 -9.00
CA VAL A 670 -0.68 12.39 -8.58
C VAL A 670 -1.20 13.67 -9.21
N PHE A 671 -0.39 14.74 -9.21
CA PHE A 671 -0.78 16.03 -9.79
C PHE A 671 -0.76 16.04 -11.33
N ALA A 672 -0.15 15.06 -11.99
CA ALA A 672 -0.25 14.89 -13.44
C ALA A 672 -1.57 14.20 -13.86
N ALA A 673 -2.13 13.34 -13.00
CA ALA A 673 -3.26 12.48 -13.32
C ALA A 673 -4.56 13.25 -13.54
N ARG A 674 -5.24 13.01 -14.68
CA ARG A 674 -6.54 13.62 -15.01
C ARG A 674 -7.71 12.99 -14.25
N ASN A 675 -7.62 11.68 -13.99
CA ASN A 675 -8.60 10.92 -13.22
C ASN A 675 -8.17 10.78 -11.74
N SER A 676 -7.69 11.87 -11.13
CA SER A 676 -7.21 11.85 -9.74
C SER A 676 -8.36 12.08 -8.76
N PRO A 677 -8.63 11.19 -7.78
CA PRO A 677 -9.61 11.43 -6.71
C PRO A 677 -9.37 12.74 -5.96
N LEU A 678 -8.10 13.17 -5.85
CA LEU A 678 -7.75 14.44 -5.23
C LEU A 678 -8.38 15.62 -5.96
N LEU A 679 -8.40 15.59 -7.30
CA LEU A 679 -9.09 16.58 -8.12
C LEU A 679 -10.59 16.63 -7.79
N TYR A 680 -11.19 15.49 -7.39
CA TYR A 680 -12.59 15.42 -6.99
C TYR A 680 -12.85 16.08 -5.64
N VAL A 681 -11.97 15.83 -4.68
CA VAL A 681 -12.11 16.29 -3.29
C VAL A 681 -11.78 17.77 -3.17
N THR A 682 -10.71 18.24 -3.84
CA THR A 682 -10.20 19.60 -3.65
C THR A 682 -10.96 20.65 -4.45
N ASP A 683 -11.63 20.26 -5.55
CA ASP A 683 -12.33 21.21 -6.43
C ASP A 683 -11.40 22.30 -7.02
N TRP A 684 -10.12 21.97 -7.15
CA TRP A 684 -9.13 22.84 -7.79
C TRP A 684 -9.14 22.59 -9.30
N SER A 685 -8.72 23.61 -10.06
CA SER A 685 -8.58 23.46 -11.51
C SER A 685 -7.46 22.48 -11.86
N TYR A 686 -7.63 21.71 -12.94
CA TYR A 686 -6.56 20.88 -13.47
C TYR A 686 -5.32 21.70 -13.86
N SER A 687 -5.49 22.95 -14.29
CA SER A 687 -4.39 23.87 -14.55
C SER A 687 -3.54 24.16 -13.30
N THR A 688 -4.17 24.21 -12.11
CA THR A 688 -3.46 24.35 -10.83
C THR A 688 -2.67 23.08 -10.52
N TYR A 689 -3.26 21.90 -10.76
CA TYR A 689 -2.55 20.62 -10.60
C TYR A 689 -1.33 20.53 -11.51
N LEU A 690 -1.45 20.90 -12.78
CA LEU A 690 -0.31 20.95 -13.70
C LEU A 690 0.76 21.98 -13.29
N LEU A 691 0.38 23.08 -12.63
CA LEU A 691 1.34 24.00 -12.03
C LEU A 691 2.12 23.30 -10.91
N LEU A 692 1.44 22.59 -10.01
CA LEU A 692 2.09 21.87 -8.91
C LEU A 692 2.96 20.71 -9.40
N HIS A 693 2.49 19.95 -10.40
CA HIS A 693 3.27 18.90 -11.06
C HIS A 693 4.63 19.45 -11.55
N ARG A 694 4.65 20.62 -12.20
CA ARG A 694 5.91 21.23 -12.66
C ARG A 694 6.84 21.58 -11.51
N TRP A 695 6.33 22.20 -10.46
CA TRP A 695 7.17 22.60 -9.32
C TRP A 695 7.71 21.41 -8.54
N LEU A 696 6.90 20.36 -8.35
CA LEU A 696 7.38 19.09 -7.78
C LEU A 696 8.39 18.41 -8.71
N GLY A 697 8.15 18.43 -10.03
CA GLY A 697 9.11 17.94 -11.02
C GLY A 697 10.46 18.68 -10.97
N TYR A 698 10.46 20.00 -10.75
CA TYR A 698 11.71 20.74 -10.53
C TYR A 698 12.44 20.26 -9.27
N TRP A 699 11.72 20.01 -8.17
CA TRP A 699 12.30 19.45 -6.95
C TRP A 699 12.85 18.04 -7.16
N VAL A 700 12.15 17.17 -7.90
CA VAL A 700 12.66 15.85 -8.30
C VAL A 700 14.00 15.98 -9.00
N ILE A 701 14.10 16.87 -9.99
CA ILE A 701 15.32 17.06 -10.77
C ILE A 701 16.45 17.66 -9.92
N ILE A 702 16.16 18.70 -9.13
CA ILE A 702 17.13 19.33 -8.22
C ILE A 702 17.71 18.29 -7.25
N HIS A 703 16.85 17.51 -6.60
CA HIS A 703 17.28 16.49 -5.65
C HIS A 703 18.05 15.35 -6.32
N THR A 704 17.63 14.90 -7.51
CA THR A 704 18.36 13.87 -8.28
C THR A 704 19.77 14.34 -8.66
N VAL A 705 19.89 15.60 -9.09
CA VAL A 705 21.19 16.22 -9.44
C VAL A 705 22.05 16.41 -8.19
N LEU A 706 21.48 16.89 -7.09
CA LEU A 706 22.21 17.05 -5.82
C LEU A 706 22.72 15.72 -5.30
N HIS A 707 21.87 14.68 -5.27
CA HIS A 707 22.27 13.31 -4.97
C HIS A 707 23.48 12.89 -5.83
N SER A 708 23.35 12.98 -7.15
CA SER A 708 24.41 12.56 -8.07
C SER A 708 25.72 13.31 -7.88
N ILE A 709 25.67 14.64 -7.71
CA ILE A 709 26.86 15.47 -7.53
C ILE A 709 27.52 15.20 -6.18
N MET A 710 26.73 15.07 -5.11
CA MET A 710 27.27 14.85 -3.76
C MET A 710 27.88 13.46 -3.61
N LEU A 711 27.24 12.42 -4.15
CA LEU A 711 27.81 11.07 -4.13
C LEU A 711 29.05 11.01 -5.04
N LEU A 712 29.03 11.61 -6.23
CA LEU A 712 30.23 11.73 -7.04
C LEU A 712 31.39 12.42 -6.29
N ALA A 713 31.10 13.52 -5.59
CA ALA A 713 32.09 14.23 -4.79
C ALA A 713 32.63 13.38 -3.64
N TYR A 714 31.75 12.66 -2.94
CA TYR A 714 32.12 11.72 -1.88
C TYR A 714 33.13 10.67 -2.39
N TYR A 715 32.77 9.92 -3.43
CA TYR A 715 33.61 8.83 -3.96
C TYR A 715 34.91 9.33 -4.62
N LYS A 716 34.97 10.58 -5.10
CA LYS A 716 36.22 11.16 -5.61
C LYS A 716 37.13 11.70 -4.51
N VAL A 717 36.57 12.35 -3.48
CA VAL A 717 37.37 13.00 -2.42
C VAL A 717 37.91 11.96 -1.43
N PHE A 718 37.14 10.92 -1.14
CA PHE A 718 37.50 9.91 -0.12
C PHE A 718 37.98 8.57 -0.73
N GLY A 719 38.14 8.50 -2.05
CA GLY A 719 38.58 7.30 -2.77
C GLY A 719 37.43 6.34 -3.11
N SER A 720 37.70 5.36 -3.98
CA SER A 720 36.78 4.33 -4.55
C SER A 720 35.96 4.69 -5.80
N TYR A 721 36.05 5.92 -6.35
CA TYR A 721 35.34 6.27 -7.59
C TYR A 721 35.57 5.32 -8.78
N GLU A 722 36.82 4.96 -9.07
CA GLU A 722 37.17 4.10 -10.22
C GLU A 722 36.57 2.68 -10.09
N GLU A 723 36.36 2.22 -8.86
CA GLU A 723 35.74 0.91 -8.58
C GLU A 723 34.21 0.98 -8.64
N GLU A 724 33.62 2.11 -8.26
CA GLU A 724 32.17 2.27 -8.21
C GLU A 724 31.55 2.57 -9.58
N ILE A 725 32.23 3.33 -10.45
CA ILE A 725 31.68 3.76 -11.75
C ILE A 725 31.35 2.60 -12.71
N VAL A 726 32.09 1.49 -12.60
CA VAL A 726 31.86 0.29 -13.42
C VAL A 726 30.72 -0.58 -12.89
N ARG A 727 30.20 -0.30 -11.69
CA ARG A 727 29.14 -1.12 -11.08
C ARG A 727 27.77 -0.84 -11.73
N PRO A 728 26.93 -1.87 -11.92
CA PRO A 728 25.64 -1.72 -12.59
C PRO A 728 24.73 -0.66 -11.97
N TYR A 729 24.68 -0.58 -10.63
CA TYR A 729 23.84 0.40 -9.94
C TYR A 729 24.26 1.84 -10.26
N TRP A 730 25.56 2.10 -10.41
CA TRP A 730 26.09 3.42 -10.75
C TRP A 730 25.76 3.82 -12.20
N ILE A 731 25.91 2.89 -13.14
CA ILE A 731 25.57 3.09 -14.55
C ILE A 731 24.09 3.43 -14.70
N TRP A 732 23.20 2.70 -14.04
CA TRP A 732 21.76 3.00 -14.06
C TRP A 732 21.42 4.31 -13.35
N GLY A 733 22.17 4.69 -12.32
CA GLY A 733 22.12 6.02 -11.70
C GLY A 733 22.44 7.13 -12.70
N ILE A 734 23.49 6.98 -13.50
CA ILE A 734 23.85 7.92 -14.59
C ILE A 734 22.71 8.03 -15.60
N VAL A 735 22.16 6.89 -16.05
CA VAL A 735 21.03 6.87 -17.00
C VAL A 735 19.83 7.62 -16.43
N GLY A 736 19.48 7.36 -15.17
CA GLY A 736 18.40 8.06 -14.46
C GLY A 736 18.62 9.57 -14.40
N THR A 737 19.81 10.00 -13.95
CA THR A 737 20.13 11.43 -13.81
C THR A 737 20.15 12.16 -15.15
N VAL A 738 20.73 11.56 -16.19
CA VAL A 738 20.73 12.13 -17.54
C VAL A 738 19.30 12.27 -18.08
N ALA A 739 18.46 11.25 -17.89
CA ALA A 739 17.05 11.31 -18.28
C ALA A 739 16.30 12.43 -17.55
N ALA A 740 16.51 12.56 -16.23
CA ALA A 740 15.90 13.63 -15.42
C ALA A 740 16.31 15.03 -15.90
N VAL A 741 17.59 15.24 -16.18
CA VAL A 741 18.09 16.53 -16.68
C VAL A 741 17.57 16.83 -18.09
N ALA A 742 17.48 15.82 -18.97
CA ALA A 742 16.97 15.97 -20.33
C ALA A 742 15.48 16.34 -20.40
N LEU A 743 14.70 16.09 -19.34
CA LEU A 743 13.30 16.52 -19.24
C LEU A 743 13.16 18.04 -19.22
N LEU A 744 14.12 18.79 -18.66
CA LEU A 744 14.03 20.25 -18.53
C LEU A 744 13.95 20.99 -19.87
N PRO A 745 14.92 20.87 -20.80
CA PRO A 745 14.90 21.63 -22.04
C PRO A 745 13.71 21.27 -22.93
N THR A 746 13.31 19.99 -22.94
CA THR A 746 12.15 19.53 -23.73
C THR A 746 10.81 19.99 -23.16
N SER A 747 10.75 20.32 -21.87
CA SER A 747 9.54 20.78 -21.17
C SER A 747 9.41 22.31 -21.03
N LEU A 748 10.34 23.09 -21.60
CA LEU A 748 10.26 24.55 -21.59
C LEU A 748 8.97 25.05 -22.24
N LEU A 749 8.40 26.14 -21.73
CA LEU A 749 7.11 26.66 -22.22
C LEU A 749 7.13 26.99 -23.71
N VAL A 750 8.22 27.61 -24.20
CA VAL A 750 8.38 27.92 -25.63
C VAL A 750 8.38 26.65 -26.49
N VAL A 751 9.03 25.58 -26.02
CA VAL A 751 9.05 24.28 -26.73
C VAL A 751 7.65 23.67 -26.73
N ARG A 752 6.96 23.64 -25.58
CA ARG A 752 5.59 23.11 -25.48
C ARG A 752 4.59 23.86 -26.36
N GLN A 753 4.74 25.18 -26.50
CA GLN A 753 3.86 26.00 -27.32
C GLN A 753 4.12 25.84 -28.82
N LYS A 754 5.37 25.61 -29.24
CA LYS A 754 5.75 25.52 -30.66
C LYS A 754 5.81 24.08 -31.20
N LEU A 755 6.29 23.15 -30.37
CA LEU A 755 6.61 21.75 -30.69
C LEU A 755 5.96 20.81 -29.66
N TYR A 756 4.65 20.96 -29.45
CA TYR A 756 3.90 20.21 -28.44
C TYR A 756 4.10 18.68 -28.54
N GLU A 757 4.09 18.15 -29.76
CA GLU A 757 4.19 16.69 -29.99
C GLU A 757 5.56 16.14 -29.62
N LEU A 758 6.62 16.89 -29.95
CA LEU A 758 7.98 16.53 -29.56
C LEU A 758 8.09 16.51 -28.04
N PHE A 759 7.58 17.56 -27.38
CA PHE A 759 7.53 17.63 -25.92
C PHE A 759 6.82 16.41 -25.33
N LEU A 760 5.60 16.11 -25.77
CA LEU A 760 4.79 15.05 -25.18
C LEU A 760 5.47 13.68 -25.33
N ALA A 761 5.96 13.37 -26.53
CA ALA A 761 6.66 12.11 -26.80
C ALA A 761 7.97 12.00 -26.02
N SER A 762 8.82 13.04 -26.06
CA SER A 762 10.10 13.02 -25.35
C SER A 762 9.91 12.96 -23.84
N HIS A 763 8.92 13.68 -23.29
CA HIS A 763 8.64 13.67 -21.86
C HIS A 763 8.24 12.29 -21.39
N ILE A 764 7.35 11.58 -22.11
CA ILE A 764 6.96 10.21 -21.76
C ILE A 764 8.16 9.25 -21.82
N VAL A 765 8.93 9.28 -22.91
CA VAL A 765 10.09 8.39 -23.08
C VAL A 765 11.17 8.64 -22.03
N LEU A 766 11.50 9.91 -21.76
CA LEU A 766 12.49 10.28 -20.76
C LEU A 766 12.00 9.99 -19.33
N SER A 767 10.71 10.18 -19.04
CA SER A 767 10.14 9.78 -17.75
C SER A 767 10.19 8.26 -17.56
N LEU A 768 9.92 7.46 -18.59
CA LEU A 768 10.09 6.00 -18.56
C LEU A 768 11.54 5.63 -18.29
N LEU A 769 12.48 6.23 -19.02
CA LEU A 769 13.91 5.97 -18.85
C LEU A 769 14.39 6.36 -17.45
N PHE A 770 13.89 7.47 -16.90
CA PHE A 770 14.16 7.88 -15.51
C PHE A 770 13.66 6.85 -14.51
N ILE A 771 12.40 6.40 -14.63
CA ILE A 771 11.81 5.40 -13.72
C ILE A 771 12.54 4.06 -13.82
N ILE A 772 12.88 3.60 -15.03
CA ILE A 772 13.64 2.36 -15.24
C ILE A 772 15.05 2.48 -14.67
N GLY A 773 15.73 3.61 -14.93
CA GLY A 773 17.06 3.87 -14.38
C GLY A 773 17.06 3.94 -12.87
N TYR A 774 16.06 4.61 -12.28
CA TYR A 774 15.82 4.63 -10.84
C TYR A 774 15.59 3.22 -10.27
N TYR A 775 14.73 2.40 -10.88
CA TYR A 775 14.47 1.03 -10.44
C TYR A 775 15.74 0.21 -10.37
N TYR A 776 16.48 0.15 -11.48
CA TYR A 776 17.68 -0.67 -11.55
C TYR A 776 18.80 -0.11 -10.69
N HIS A 777 18.91 1.22 -10.55
CA HIS A 777 19.82 1.84 -9.60
C HIS A 777 19.58 1.33 -8.17
N ILE A 778 18.32 1.32 -7.70
CA ILE A 778 18.00 0.80 -6.37
C ILE A 778 18.13 -0.70 -6.27
N TRP A 779 17.64 -1.45 -7.25
CA TRP A 779 17.64 -2.90 -7.20
C TRP A 779 19.06 -3.49 -7.22
N TYR A 780 19.95 -2.97 -8.08
CA TYR A 780 21.36 -3.41 -8.08
C TYR A 780 22.11 -2.94 -6.83
N CYS A 781 21.70 -1.84 -6.18
CA CYS A 781 22.34 -1.34 -4.97
C CYS A 781 21.88 -2.10 -3.71
N TYR A 782 20.57 -2.32 -3.56
CA TYR A 782 19.94 -2.77 -2.32
C TYR A 782 19.01 -3.99 -2.46
N GLY A 783 18.68 -4.42 -3.68
CA GLY A 783 17.62 -5.39 -3.91
C GLY A 783 16.28 -4.90 -3.33
N TYR A 784 15.60 -5.77 -2.57
CA TYR A 784 14.33 -5.47 -1.88
C TYR A 784 14.50 -5.24 -0.37
N LYS A 785 15.73 -5.00 0.08
CA LYS A 785 16.06 -4.99 1.51
C LYS A 785 15.40 -3.81 2.25
N TRP A 786 15.46 -2.61 1.67
CA TRP A 786 15.16 -1.37 2.40
C TRP A 786 13.88 -0.65 1.97
N GLY A 787 13.16 -1.17 0.97
CA GLY A 787 11.86 -0.65 0.55
C GLY A 787 11.90 0.59 -0.32
N TYR A 788 13.09 1.08 -0.74
CA TYR A 788 13.17 2.27 -1.61
C TYR A 788 12.42 2.08 -2.94
N GLU A 789 12.27 0.84 -3.42
CA GLU A 789 11.47 0.48 -4.59
C GLU A 789 9.97 0.75 -4.43
N ILE A 790 9.45 0.83 -3.20
CA ILE A 790 8.03 1.06 -2.90
C ILE A 790 7.56 2.39 -3.49
N TRP A 791 8.38 3.45 -3.38
CA TRP A 791 8.08 4.76 -3.96
C TRP A 791 7.83 4.69 -5.47
N MET A 792 8.63 3.89 -6.16
CA MET A 792 8.48 3.63 -7.58
C MET A 792 7.18 2.90 -7.88
N PHE A 793 6.88 1.82 -7.15
CA PHE A 793 5.67 1.03 -7.36
C PHE A 793 4.41 1.89 -7.18
N ILE A 794 4.40 2.79 -6.19
CA ILE A 794 3.31 3.75 -6.00
C ILE A 794 3.18 4.68 -7.22
N ALA A 795 4.28 5.30 -7.66
CA ALA A 795 4.25 6.23 -8.79
C ALA A 795 3.81 5.55 -10.10
N VAL A 796 4.36 4.38 -10.42
CA VAL A 796 4.00 3.58 -11.60
C VAL A 796 2.57 3.07 -11.50
N GLY A 797 2.12 2.64 -10.31
CA GLY A 797 0.75 2.21 -10.07
C GLY A 797 -0.27 3.32 -10.34
N ILE A 798 -0.01 4.54 -9.84
CA ILE A 798 -0.85 5.72 -10.11
C ILE A 798 -0.90 6.01 -11.61
N TRP A 799 0.25 5.97 -12.29
CA TRP A 799 0.32 6.22 -13.71
C TRP A 799 -0.45 5.17 -14.52
N GLY A 800 -0.21 3.89 -14.22
CA GLY A 800 -0.87 2.76 -14.86
C GLY A 800 -2.38 2.79 -14.66
N ALA A 801 -2.85 3.02 -13.42
CA ALA A 801 -4.27 3.15 -13.12
C ALA A 801 -4.94 4.31 -13.88
N GLU A 802 -4.25 5.45 -14.04
CA GLU A 802 -4.75 6.56 -14.85
C GLU A 802 -4.89 6.16 -16.33
N ARG A 803 -3.93 5.43 -16.90
CA ARG A 803 -3.99 4.96 -18.29
C ARG A 803 -5.08 3.89 -18.51
N VAL A 804 -5.15 2.90 -17.62
CA VAL A 804 -6.16 1.83 -17.70
C VAL A 804 -7.56 2.41 -17.56
N SER A 805 -7.79 3.31 -16.59
CA SER A 805 -9.11 3.93 -16.40
C SER A 805 -9.61 4.69 -17.64
N ARG A 806 -8.71 5.29 -18.42
CA ARG A 806 -9.04 5.96 -19.70
C ARG A 806 -9.40 4.96 -20.78
N LEU A 807 -8.61 3.90 -20.96
CA LEU A 807 -8.89 2.85 -21.94
C LEU A 807 -10.24 2.17 -21.66
N VAL A 808 -10.50 1.85 -20.39
CA VAL A 808 -11.78 1.26 -19.95
C VAL A 808 -12.95 2.21 -20.25
N ARG A 809 -12.82 3.50 -19.94
CA ARG A 809 -13.86 4.51 -20.24
C ARG A 809 -14.12 4.66 -21.73
N MET A 810 -13.06 4.67 -22.55
CA MET A 810 -13.17 4.72 -24.02
C MET A 810 -13.88 3.48 -24.56
N ALA A 811 -13.54 2.30 -24.03
CA ALA A 811 -14.17 1.03 -24.43
C ALA A 811 -15.68 1.01 -24.09
N PHE A 812 -16.08 1.43 -22.88
CA PHE A 812 -17.48 1.49 -22.48
C PHE A 812 -18.31 2.52 -23.26
N LYS A 813 -17.72 3.65 -23.67
CA LYS A 813 -18.41 4.66 -24.48
C LYS A 813 -18.53 4.28 -25.95
N GLY A 814 -17.68 3.39 -26.45
CA GLY A 814 -17.70 2.93 -27.83
C GLY A 814 -17.32 4.01 -28.84
N CYS A 815 -17.63 3.75 -30.11
CA CYS A 815 -17.28 4.63 -31.23
C CYS A 815 -18.48 5.45 -31.68
N HIS A 816 -18.28 6.76 -31.78
CA HIS A 816 -19.28 7.71 -32.24
C HIS A 816 -18.91 8.28 -33.62
N THR A 817 -19.88 8.93 -34.25
CA THR A 817 -19.66 9.66 -35.50
C THR A 817 -19.64 11.16 -35.21
N ALA A 818 -18.59 11.84 -35.64
CA ALA A 818 -18.46 13.28 -35.58
C ALA A 818 -18.58 13.89 -36.98
N THR A 819 -19.42 14.90 -37.10
CA THR A 819 -19.64 15.67 -38.32
C THR A 819 -18.93 17.02 -38.18
N VAL A 820 -17.97 17.31 -39.07
CA VAL A 820 -17.12 18.51 -39.01
C VAL A 820 -17.42 19.45 -40.17
N LYS A 821 -17.62 20.73 -39.87
CA LYS A 821 -17.91 21.80 -40.83
C LYS A 821 -17.06 23.04 -40.56
N LEU A 822 -16.70 23.79 -41.62
CA LEU A 822 -16.15 25.13 -41.49
C LEU A 822 -17.26 26.12 -41.13
N VAL A 823 -16.96 27.07 -40.23
CA VAL A 823 -17.90 28.15 -39.93
C VAL A 823 -17.83 29.19 -41.05
N GLU A 824 -18.97 29.50 -41.66
CA GLU A 824 -19.10 30.49 -42.73
C GLU A 824 -18.65 31.88 -42.27
N ASP A 825 -18.19 32.71 -43.21
CA ASP A 825 -17.71 34.09 -42.95
C ASP A 825 -16.58 34.23 -41.91
N THR A 826 -15.81 33.15 -41.70
CA THR A 826 -14.64 33.15 -40.81
C THR A 826 -13.31 32.87 -41.50
N ASN A 827 -13.29 32.73 -42.83
CA ASN A 827 -12.09 32.36 -43.61
C ASN A 827 -11.39 31.08 -43.10
N GLY A 828 -12.17 30.12 -42.59
CA GLY A 828 -11.66 28.86 -42.05
C GLY A 828 -11.00 28.97 -40.66
N GLU A 829 -11.15 30.11 -39.96
CA GLU A 829 -10.60 30.29 -38.62
C GLU A 829 -11.33 29.45 -37.55
N TYR A 830 -12.58 29.07 -37.79
CA TYR A 830 -13.37 28.28 -36.84
C TYR A 830 -13.99 27.05 -37.50
N ILE A 831 -14.06 25.96 -36.73
CA ILE A 831 -14.72 24.70 -37.09
C ILE A 831 -15.84 24.40 -36.10
N ARG A 832 -16.94 23.82 -36.61
CA ARG A 832 -18.03 23.21 -35.84
C ARG A 832 -17.90 21.70 -35.90
N ILE A 833 -18.02 21.03 -34.75
CA ILE A 833 -17.97 19.58 -34.62
C ILE A 833 -19.26 19.15 -33.92
N ASP A 834 -20.11 18.41 -34.62
CA ASP A 834 -21.34 17.84 -34.09
C ASP A 834 -21.12 16.33 -33.86
N VAL A 835 -21.35 15.84 -32.64
CA VAL A 835 -21.19 14.43 -32.28
C VAL A 835 -22.55 13.77 -32.10
N ASP A 836 -22.81 12.76 -32.91
CA ASP A 836 -24.07 11.99 -32.93
C ASP A 836 -24.17 11.10 -31.67
N ASP A 837 -25.35 11.06 -31.06
CA ASP A 837 -25.75 10.13 -29.98
C ASP A 837 -24.84 10.14 -28.74
N ALA A 838 -24.21 11.29 -28.45
CA ALA A 838 -23.42 11.49 -27.24
C ALA A 838 -23.87 12.75 -26.50
N HIS A 839 -24.26 12.60 -25.23
CA HIS A 839 -24.57 13.72 -24.31
C HIS A 839 -23.36 14.00 -23.43
N LEU A 840 -22.60 15.03 -23.80
CA LEU A 840 -21.36 15.43 -23.14
C LEU A 840 -21.59 16.74 -22.37
N ARG A 841 -20.74 16.98 -21.37
CA ARG A 841 -20.79 18.13 -20.46
C ARG A 841 -19.39 18.63 -20.14
N GLY A 842 -19.28 19.92 -19.82
CA GLY A 842 -17.99 20.54 -19.52
C GLY A 842 -17.04 20.43 -20.71
N VAL A 843 -15.92 19.74 -20.52
CA VAL A 843 -14.93 19.52 -21.58
C VAL A 843 -14.77 18.06 -21.90
N ALA A 844 -14.96 17.73 -23.17
CA ALA A 844 -14.83 16.38 -23.69
C ALA A 844 -13.49 16.20 -24.39
N TYR A 845 -12.83 15.07 -24.16
CA TYR A 845 -11.64 14.68 -24.91
C TYR A 845 -12.05 13.74 -26.04
N LEU A 846 -11.81 14.17 -27.27
CA LEU A 846 -12.12 13.45 -28.49
C LEU A 846 -10.84 12.92 -29.14
N CYS A 847 -10.87 11.66 -29.54
CA CYS A 847 -9.84 11.01 -30.32
C CYS A 847 -10.37 10.75 -31.74
N PHE A 848 -9.54 11.04 -32.75
CA PHE A 848 -9.88 10.91 -34.17
C PHE A 848 -9.04 9.81 -34.85
N PRO A 849 -9.34 8.52 -34.65
CA PRO A 849 -8.50 7.41 -35.12
C PRO A 849 -8.32 7.34 -36.65
N THR A 850 -9.24 7.95 -37.41
CA THR A 850 -9.23 7.94 -38.88
C THR A 850 -8.59 9.19 -39.50
N LEU A 851 -8.11 10.13 -38.68
CA LEU A 851 -7.53 11.40 -39.16
C LEU A 851 -6.06 11.25 -39.60
N GLY A 852 -5.33 10.31 -39.00
CA GLY A 852 -3.94 10.01 -39.34
C GLY A 852 -3.39 8.85 -38.51
N TRP A 853 -2.08 8.66 -38.52
CA TRP A 853 -1.39 7.59 -37.77
C TRP A 853 -1.48 7.75 -36.24
N ARG A 854 -1.86 8.93 -35.74
CA ARG A 854 -1.92 9.31 -34.33
C ARG A 854 -3.25 8.96 -33.68
N PHE A 855 -3.68 7.71 -33.82
CA PHE A 855 -4.99 7.26 -33.33
C PHE A 855 -5.09 7.18 -31.79
N TRP A 856 -3.99 7.42 -31.07
CA TRP A 856 -3.94 7.38 -29.60
C TRP A 856 -4.00 8.76 -28.93
N GLU A 857 -4.00 9.86 -29.71
CA GLU A 857 -4.07 11.21 -29.16
C GLU A 857 -5.51 11.58 -28.82
N SER A 858 -5.72 12.19 -27.64
CA SER A 858 -7.01 12.72 -27.22
C SER A 858 -6.93 14.24 -27.05
N HIS A 859 -7.86 14.97 -27.67
CA HIS A 859 -7.86 16.43 -27.70
C HIS A 859 -9.09 17.01 -26.98
N PRO A 860 -8.93 18.02 -26.11
CA PRO A 860 -10.02 18.63 -25.36
C PRO A 860 -10.82 19.61 -26.23
N PHE A 861 -12.15 19.54 -26.09
CA PHE A 861 -13.10 20.46 -26.69
C PHE A 861 -14.19 20.82 -25.67
N SER A 862 -14.49 22.12 -25.54
CA SER A 862 -15.57 22.60 -24.69
C SER A 862 -16.93 22.34 -25.34
N VAL A 863 -17.83 21.70 -24.60
CA VAL A 863 -19.20 21.40 -25.08
C VAL A 863 -20.01 22.70 -25.09
N ALA A 864 -20.48 23.11 -26.27
CA ALA A 864 -21.29 24.32 -26.41
C ALA A 864 -22.76 24.06 -26.02
N SER A 865 -23.33 22.96 -26.50
CA SER A 865 -24.70 22.53 -26.21
C SER A 865 -24.82 21.00 -26.28
N SER A 866 -25.77 20.44 -25.54
CA SER A 866 -26.15 19.03 -25.59
C SER A 866 -27.68 18.97 -25.58
N ASN A 867 -28.29 18.57 -26.70
CA ASN A 867 -29.75 18.54 -26.84
C ASN A 867 -30.32 17.24 -26.25
N THR A 868 -31.25 17.33 -25.29
CA THR A 868 -32.05 16.20 -24.77
C THR A 868 -33.49 16.29 -25.28
N GLN A 869 -34.03 15.19 -25.80
CA GLN A 869 -35.47 15.06 -26.02
C GLN A 869 -36.16 14.92 -24.65
N GLY A 870 -37.14 15.79 -24.36
CA GLY A 870 -38.03 15.64 -23.19
C GLY A 870 -37.89 16.70 -22.10
N ASP A 871 -38.25 17.95 -22.39
CA ASP A 871 -38.85 18.86 -21.40
C ASP A 871 -39.74 19.89 -22.14
N ALA A 872 -40.65 19.37 -22.97
CA ALA A 872 -41.81 20.14 -23.41
C ALA A 872 -42.81 20.11 -22.25
N THR A 873 -42.67 21.07 -21.34
CA THR A 873 -43.72 21.39 -20.38
C THR A 873 -45.01 21.60 -21.14
N VAL A 874 -46.05 20.92 -20.67
CA VAL A 874 -47.46 21.15 -20.99
C VAL A 874 -47.72 22.64 -20.83
N ALA A 875 -47.70 23.38 -21.94
CA ALA A 875 -48.25 24.71 -22.00
C ALA A 875 -49.77 24.56 -21.95
N GLU A 876 -50.29 24.77 -20.75
CA GLU A 876 -51.69 24.92 -20.41
C GLU A 876 -52.34 25.96 -21.35
N LYS A 877 -52.92 25.46 -22.45
CA LYS A 877 -53.76 26.27 -23.34
C LYS A 877 -55.09 26.50 -22.64
N THR A 878 -55.28 27.76 -22.29
CA THR A 878 -56.51 28.38 -21.83
C THR A 878 -57.69 27.98 -22.72
N ARG A 879 -58.75 27.47 -22.08
CA ARG A 879 -60.05 27.10 -22.68
C ARG A 879 -60.73 28.31 -23.33
N PRO A 880 -61.36 28.14 -24.50
CA PRO A 880 -62.66 28.74 -24.78
C PRO A 880 -63.75 27.70 -24.55
N VAL A 881 -64.79 28.18 -23.88
CA VAL A 881 -66.06 27.50 -23.61
C VAL A 881 -66.84 27.32 -24.91
N ALA A 882 -67.29 26.11 -25.22
CA ALA A 882 -68.53 25.87 -25.96
C ALA A 882 -69.06 24.45 -25.67
N HIS A 883 -70.29 24.42 -25.16
CA HIS A 883 -71.13 23.24 -24.97
C HIS A 883 -71.49 22.59 -26.32
N SER A 884 -71.48 21.25 -26.38
CA SER A 884 -72.68 20.40 -26.57
C SER A 884 -72.38 19.08 -27.33
N THR A 885 -72.73 17.98 -26.65
CA THR A 885 -73.30 16.70 -27.14
C THR A 885 -72.63 15.87 -28.25
N SER A 886 -72.23 14.66 -27.83
CA SER A 886 -71.92 13.41 -28.56
C SER A 886 -73.08 12.88 -29.45
N PRO A 887 -72.99 11.66 -30.01
CA PRO A 887 -72.05 11.16 -31.04
C PRO A 887 -72.82 10.48 -32.21
N GLU A 888 -72.24 10.33 -33.41
CA GLU A 888 -72.75 9.28 -34.32
C GLU A 888 -71.74 8.76 -35.34
N LYS A 889 -71.91 7.46 -35.63
CA LYS A 889 -71.09 6.55 -36.43
C LYS A 889 -71.12 6.91 -37.92
N SER A 890 -70.05 6.58 -38.66
CA SER A 890 -70.02 5.43 -39.59
C SER A 890 -68.92 5.53 -40.64
N VAL A 891 -68.47 4.35 -41.03
CA VAL A 891 -67.41 3.99 -41.98
C VAL A 891 -67.85 4.24 -43.42
N LYS A 892 -66.94 4.71 -44.29
CA LYS A 892 -66.56 4.02 -45.55
C LYS A 892 -65.46 4.73 -46.34
N GLU A 893 -64.60 3.88 -46.86
CA GLU A 893 -63.44 4.10 -47.71
C GLU A 893 -63.81 4.65 -49.09
N SER A 894 -62.88 5.42 -49.68
CA SER A 894 -62.56 5.34 -51.11
C SER A 894 -61.15 5.86 -51.34
N ALA A 895 -60.30 4.98 -51.85
CA ALA A 895 -58.93 5.24 -52.26
C ALA A 895 -58.89 5.93 -53.64
N GLY A 896 -57.86 6.76 -53.84
CA GLY A 896 -57.42 7.21 -55.16
C GLY A 896 -56.82 8.61 -55.13
N GLU A 897 -55.51 8.72 -54.88
CA GLU A 897 -54.56 9.26 -55.87
C GLU A 897 -53.13 9.36 -55.29
N ILE A 898 -52.22 8.67 -55.99
CA ILE A 898 -50.79 8.62 -55.77
C ILE A 898 -50.17 9.66 -56.70
N GLN A 899 -49.70 10.79 -56.16
CA GLN A 899 -48.58 11.58 -56.71
C GLN A 899 -48.33 12.86 -55.88
N ASP A 900 -47.79 12.74 -54.65
CA ASP A 900 -47.03 13.87 -54.07
C ASP A 900 -46.08 13.52 -52.89
N LEU A 901 -45.75 12.25 -52.69
CA LEU A 901 -44.98 11.80 -51.51
C LEU A 901 -43.45 11.89 -51.67
N SER A 902 -42.93 12.29 -52.84
CA SER A 902 -41.48 12.37 -53.07
C SER A 902 -40.85 13.67 -52.59
N ASN A 903 -41.60 14.78 -52.54
CA ASN A 903 -41.05 16.10 -52.17
C ASN A 903 -41.24 16.45 -50.69
N GLN A 904 -42.17 15.80 -49.99
CA GLN A 904 -42.34 15.98 -48.55
C GLN A 904 -41.38 15.09 -47.72
N ALA A 905 -40.92 13.95 -48.25
CA ALA A 905 -39.93 13.11 -47.57
C ALA A 905 -38.54 13.77 -47.46
N ALA A 906 -38.17 14.63 -48.42
CA ALA A 906 -36.90 15.36 -48.40
C ALA A 906 -36.89 16.52 -47.39
N VAL A 907 -38.02 17.21 -47.20
CA VAL A 907 -38.14 18.34 -46.25
C VAL A 907 -38.39 17.86 -44.82
N VAL A 908 -39.00 16.69 -44.63
CA VAL A 908 -39.22 16.10 -43.29
C VAL A 908 -37.95 15.43 -42.72
N LEU A 909 -36.98 15.05 -43.56
CA LEU A 909 -35.69 14.51 -43.06
C LEU A 909 -34.71 15.57 -42.52
N GLU A 910 -34.88 16.85 -42.86
CA GLU A 910 -34.02 17.94 -42.35
C GLU A 910 -34.42 18.46 -40.95
N SER A 911 -35.61 18.10 -40.45
CA SER A 911 -36.13 18.59 -39.16
C SER A 911 -36.01 17.58 -38.00
N ALA A 912 -35.36 16.44 -38.18
CA ALA A 912 -34.94 15.61 -37.05
C ALA A 912 -33.69 16.27 -36.41
N ARG A 913 -33.89 17.18 -35.46
CA ARG A 913 -32.79 17.75 -34.66
C ARG A 913 -31.94 16.60 -34.09
N ALA A 914 -30.72 16.44 -34.60
CA ALA A 914 -29.80 15.40 -34.18
C ALA A 914 -29.63 15.42 -32.65
N THR A 915 -29.89 14.28 -32.02
CA THR A 915 -29.57 14.00 -30.62
C THR A 915 -28.05 13.93 -30.49
N GLY A 916 -27.43 14.89 -29.79
CA GLY A 916 -25.97 14.95 -29.74
C GLY A 916 -25.39 16.18 -29.05
N SER A 917 -24.05 16.26 -29.07
CA SER A 917 -23.27 17.36 -28.49
C SER A 917 -22.59 18.19 -29.58
N THR A 918 -22.64 19.52 -29.43
CA THR A 918 -22.01 20.47 -30.36
C THR A 918 -20.75 21.08 -29.75
N PHE A 919 -19.69 21.21 -30.55
CA PHE A 919 -18.44 21.87 -30.19
C PHE A 919 -18.06 22.91 -31.24
N PHE A 920 -17.41 23.98 -30.80
CA PHE A 920 -16.71 24.91 -31.69
C PHE A 920 -15.25 24.99 -31.29
N ALA A 921 -14.37 24.99 -32.28
CA ALA A 921 -12.94 25.11 -32.05
C ALA A 921 -12.33 26.13 -33.02
N ARG A 922 -11.24 26.77 -32.59
CA ARG A 922 -10.43 27.62 -33.45
C ARG A 922 -9.41 26.75 -34.17
N THR A 923 -9.25 26.96 -35.47
CA THR A 923 -8.22 26.30 -36.28
C THR A 923 -6.83 26.75 -35.81
N ARG A 924 -6.03 25.79 -35.35
CA ARG A 924 -4.62 25.92 -34.94
C ARG A 924 -3.79 24.90 -35.71
N THR A 925 -2.54 24.66 -35.30
CA THR A 925 -1.70 23.58 -35.86
C THR A 925 -2.22 22.20 -35.42
N GLY A 926 -1.67 21.13 -36.03
CA GLY A 926 -1.99 19.75 -35.66
C GLY A 926 -3.40 19.31 -36.08
N VAL A 927 -4.13 18.63 -35.19
CA VAL A 927 -5.43 18.00 -35.48
C VAL A 927 -6.48 19.00 -35.95
N THR A 928 -6.57 20.20 -35.37
CA THR A 928 -7.57 21.19 -35.81
C THR A 928 -7.32 21.71 -37.23
N ALA A 929 -6.06 21.86 -37.65
CA ALA A 929 -5.72 22.17 -39.05
C ALA A 929 -6.07 21.02 -40.00
N GLN A 930 -5.82 19.77 -39.60
CA GLN A 930 -6.18 18.60 -40.42
C GLN A 930 -7.70 18.47 -40.57
N LEU A 931 -8.46 18.71 -39.50
CA LEU A 931 -9.93 18.75 -39.53
C LEU A 931 -10.43 19.86 -40.46
N ALA A 932 -9.89 21.08 -40.34
CA ALA A 932 -10.24 22.20 -41.20
C ALA A 932 -9.89 21.92 -42.68
N ALA A 933 -8.72 21.33 -42.96
CA ALA A 933 -8.29 20.98 -44.31
C ALA A 933 -9.21 19.91 -44.94
N ARG A 934 -9.57 18.87 -44.20
CA ARG A 934 -10.54 17.86 -44.67
C ARG A 934 -11.92 18.48 -44.91
N ALA A 935 -12.38 19.34 -44.01
CA ALA A 935 -13.65 20.05 -44.17
C ALA A 935 -13.65 21.01 -45.37
N ALA A 936 -12.52 21.66 -45.67
CA ALA A 936 -12.36 22.51 -46.85
C ALA A 936 -12.33 21.72 -48.16
N ALA A 937 -11.83 20.47 -48.14
CA ALA A 937 -11.75 19.59 -49.30
C ALA A 937 -13.09 18.92 -49.66
N ALA A 938 -14.04 18.86 -48.72
CA ALA A 938 -15.42 18.51 -49.04
C ALA A 938 -16.07 19.62 -49.89
N SER A 939 -16.98 19.25 -50.81
CA SER A 939 -17.72 20.23 -51.63
C SER A 939 -18.34 21.32 -50.76
N ARG A 940 -18.36 22.59 -51.22
CA ARG A 940 -18.92 23.73 -50.46
C ARG A 940 -20.31 23.38 -49.91
N GLY A 941 -20.41 23.27 -48.58
CA GLY A 941 -21.63 22.92 -47.85
C GLY A 941 -21.75 21.45 -47.39
N SER A 942 -20.90 20.53 -47.88
CA SER A 942 -20.86 19.14 -47.44
C SER A 942 -20.04 18.96 -46.17
N ALA A 943 -20.59 18.20 -45.22
CA ALA A 943 -19.96 17.92 -43.94
C ALA A 943 -19.04 16.71 -44.01
N VAL A 944 -17.92 16.72 -43.28
CA VAL A 944 -17.03 15.55 -43.19
C VAL A 944 -17.45 14.70 -41.99
N ARG A 945 -17.77 13.42 -42.24
CA ARG A 945 -18.08 12.46 -41.17
C ARG A 945 -16.85 11.65 -40.81
N LEU A 946 -16.47 11.64 -39.54
CA LEU A 946 -15.33 10.92 -39.00
C LEU A 946 -15.77 10.02 -37.85
N ARG A 947 -15.15 8.84 -37.74
CA ARG A 947 -15.25 8.02 -36.54
C ARG A 947 -14.41 8.62 -35.43
N ILE A 948 -14.98 8.74 -34.24
CA ILE A 948 -14.31 9.25 -33.05
C ILE A 948 -14.46 8.30 -31.86
N LEU A 949 -13.52 8.38 -30.94
CA LEU A 949 -13.60 7.78 -29.61
C LEU A 949 -13.66 8.90 -28.57
N ILE A 950 -14.46 8.70 -27.51
CA ILE A 950 -14.63 9.68 -26.44
C ILE A 950 -13.85 9.18 -25.23
N ASP A 951 -12.71 9.82 -24.94
CA ASP A 951 -11.89 9.55 -23.74
C ASP A 951 -12.68 9.85 -22.47
N GLY A 952 -13.36 11.00 -22.43
CA GLY A 952 -14.22 11.32 -21.30
C GLY A 952 -14.80 12.71 -21.40
N SER A 953 -15.94 12.89 -20.71
CA SER A 953 -16.44 14.22 -20.35
C SER A 953 -15.89 14.52 -18.97
N TYR A 954 -15.14 15.60 -18.87
CA TYR A 954 -14.61 16.10 -17.62
C TYR A 954 -15.42 17.33 -17.27
N ASP A 955 -16.34 17.17 -16.32
CA ASP A 955 -17.17 18.26 -15.84
C ASP A 955 -16.29 19.36 -15.27
N SER A 956 -16.56 20.58 -15.71
CA SER A 956 -16.08 21.77 -15.05
C SER A 956 -16.82 21.90 -13.72
N ARG A 957 -16.10 21.69 -12.62
CA ARG A 957 -16.70 21.70 -11.27
C ARG A 957 -17.03 23.09 -10.73
N ALA A 958 -16.91 24.10 -11.59
CA ALA A 958 -17.46 25.43 -11.40
C ALA A 958 -18.90 25.43 -10.88
N GLU A 959 -19.71 24.41 -11.21
CA GLU A 959 -21.10 24.31 -10.74
C GLU A 959 -21.23 24.33 -9.20
N ALA A 960 -20.36 23.65 -8.47
CA ALA A 960 -20.37 23.67 -7.01
C ALA A 960 -19.97 25.06 -6.47
N GLN A 961 -18.99 25.70 -7.12
CA GLN A 961 -18.54 27.05 -6.78
C GLN A 961 -19.57 28.12 -7.13
N LEU A 962 -20.44 27.86 -8.10
CA LEU A 962 -21.50 28.77 -8.51
C LEU A 962 -22.82 28.45 -7.79
N ALA A 963 -23.00 27.28 -7.19
CA ALA A 963 -24.27 26.85 -6.59
C ALA A 963 -24.82 27.85 -5.55
N HIS A 964 -23.94 28.47 -4.76
CA HIS A 964 -24.28 29.45 -3.72
C HIS A 964 -24.43 30.89 -4.24
N CYS A 965 -24.22 31.12 -5.54
CA CYS A 965 -24.36 32.43 -6.16
C CYS A 965 -25.81 32.66 -6.63
N THR A 966 -26.32 33.83 -6.31
CA THR A 966 -27.67 34.33 -6.66
C THR A 966 -27.72 34.97 -8.05
N ALA A 967 -26.56 35.39 -8.58
CA ALA A 967 -26.38 35.88 -9.93
C ALA A 967 -25.12 35.28 -10.56
N ILE A 968 -25.12 35.12 -11.89
CA ILE A 968 -23.95 34.69 -12.66
C ILE A 968 -23.64 35.72 -13.75
N LEU A 969 -22.39 36.18 -13.79
CA LEU A 969 -21.80 37.01 -14.81
C LEU A 969 -20.81 36.16 -15.63
N CYS A 970 -21.09 35.96 -16.92
CA CYS A 970 -20.20 35.31 -17.86
C CYS A 970 -19.54 36.33 -18.78
N ILE A 971 -18.21 36.28 -18.90
CA ILE A 971 -17.42 37.11 -19.80
C ILE A 971 -16.65 36.20 -20.76
N ALA A 972 -17.00 36.24 -22.04
CA ALA A 972 -16.45 35.36 -23.06
C ALA A 972 -15.73 36.12 -24.19
N GLY A 973 -14.66 35.52 -24.72
CA GLY A 973 -13.90 36.03 -25.85
C GLY A 973 -13.69 34.99 -26.95
N GLY A 974 -14.11 35.30 -28.18
CA GLY A 974 -14.00 34.40 -29.33
C GLY A 974 -14.74 33.08 -29.09
N VAL A 975 -14.07 31.95 -29.31
CA VAL A 975 -14.66 30.60 -29.10
C VAL A 975 -14.83 30.24 -27.63
N GLY A 976 -14.27 31.02 -26.69
CA GLY A 976 -14.44 30.80 -25.24
C GLY A 976 -15.90 30.86 -24.77
N ILE A 977 -16.81 31.38 -25.59
CA ILE A 977 -18.26 31.32 -25.35
C ILE A 977 -18.76 29.88 -25.15
N THR A 978 -18.16 28.91 -25.84
CA THR A 978 -18.54 27.49 -25.74
C THR A 978 -18.40 26.94 -24.32
N ALA A 979 -17.41 27.39 -23.55
CA ALA A 979 -17.22 26.96 -22.17
C ALA A 979 -18.22 27.60 -21.18
N VAL A 980 -18.85 28.73 -21.54
CA VAL A 980 -19.75 29.45 -20.62
C VAL A 980 -21.24 29.21 -20.90
N LEU A 981 -21.61 28.84 -22.13
CA LEU A 981 -23.00 28.54 -22.51
C LEU A 981 -23.67 27.48 -21.62
N PRO A 982 -23.01 26.36 -21.25
CA PRO A 982 -23.60 25.36 -20.35
C PRO A 982 -24.08 25.92 -19.01
N TYR A 983 -23.40 26.93 -18.46
CA TYR A 983 -23.81 27.57 -17.22
C TYR A 983 -25.07 28.42 -17.41
N MET A 984 -25.19 29.09 -18.57
CA MET A 984 -26.33 29.94 -18.89
C MET A 984 -27.60 29.13 -19.13
N TYR A 985 -27.50 27.97 -19.78
CA TYR A 985 -28.63 27.06 -20.00
C TYR A 985 -29.30 26.57 -18.72
N LYS A 986 -28.57 26.55 -17.60
CA LYS A 986 -29.06 26.09 -16.29
C LYS A 986 -29.71 27.19 -15.46
N ILE A 987 -29.60 28.44 -15.85
CA ILE A 987 -30.18 29.55 -15.09
C ILE A 987 -31.70 29.52 -15.20
N ARG A 988 -32.38 29.61 -14.06
CA ARG A 988 -33.85 29.70 -13.95
C ARG A 988 -34.18 30.84 -13.01
N SER A 989 -35.27 31.56 -13.27
CA SER A 989 -35.80 32.58 -12.36
C SER A 989 -36.03 31.98 -10.96
N PRO A 990 -35.68 32.67 -9.86
CA PRO A 990 -35.30 34.09 -9.76
C PRO A 990 -33.80 34.37 -9.98
N ARG A 991 -32.97 33.36 -10.26
CA ARG A 991 -31.53 33.52 -10.49
C ARG A 991 -31.27 34.32 -11.78
N ARG A 992 -30.48 35.39 -11.70
CA ARG A 992 -30.16 36.24 -12.85
C ARG A 992 -28.89 35.76 -13.58
N GLY A 993 -28.94 35.75 -14.91
CA GLY A 993 -27.77 35.52 -15.77
C GLY A 993 -27.43 36.73 -16.63
N GLN A 994 -26.15 37.05 -16.75
CA GLN A 994 -25.64 38.08 -17.65
C GLN A 994 -24.45 37.53 -18.42
N LEU A 995 -24.51 37.58 -19.76
CA LEU A 995 -23.45 37.14 -20.66
C LEU A 995 -22.93 38.34 -21.46
N TYR A 996 -21.65 38.65 -21.32
CA TYR A 996 -20.92 39.57 -22.19
C TYR A 996 -19.99 38.78 -23.11
N TRP A 997 -20.19 38.89 -24.43
CA TRP A 997 -19.39 38.15 -25.40
C TRP A 997 -18.81 39.07 -26.48
N ALA A 998 -17.50 38.99 -26.70
CA ALA A 998 -16.85 39.65 -27.82
C ALA A 998 -16.23 38.67 -28.82
N THR A 999 -16.46 38.89 -30.11
CA THR A 999 -15.85 38.13 -31.21
C THR A 999 -15.28 39.04 -32.29
N ARG A 1000 -14.24 38.59 -33.00
CA ARG A 1000 -13.63 39.34 -34.11
C ARG A 1000 -14.41 39.21 -35.43
N LYS A 1001 -15.22 38.15 -35.57
CA LYS A 1001 -15.89 37.78 -36.83
C LYS A 1001 -17.37 37.55 -36.58
N ALA A 1002 -18.22 38.16 -37.39
CA ALA A 1002 -19.67 38.00 -37.32
C ALA A 1002 -20.11 36.55 -37.64
N GLY A 1003 -19.38 35.84 -38.50
CA GLY A 1003 -19.69 34.44 -38.84
C GLY A 1003 -19.77 33.50 -37.64
N LEU A 1004 -18.92 33.68 -36.62
CA LEU A 1004 -19.00 32.91 -35.38
C LEU A 1004 -20.26 33.24 -34.56
N LEU A 1005 -20.69 34.50 -34.56
CA LEU A 1005 -21.94 34.94 -33.91
C LEU A 1005 -23.15 34.35 -34.62
N ASN A 1006 -23.16 34.36 -35.95
CA ASN A 1006 -24.23 33.76 -36.75
C ASN A 1006 -24.34 32.25 -36.48
N ALA A 1007 -23.20 31.56 -36.40
CA ALA A 1007 -23.17 30.10 -36.19
C ALA A 1007 -23.58 29.65 -34.78
N LEU A 1008 -23.49 30.54 -33.78
CA LEU A 1008 -23.92 30.31 -32.39
C LEU A 1008 -25.28 30.94 -32.06
N LYS A 1009 -25.92 31.58 -33.05
CA LYS A 1009 -27.24 32.22 -32.87
C LYS A 1009 -28.31 31.23 -32.39
N PRO A 1010 -28.42 30.00 -32.95
CA PRO A 1010 -29.40 29.02 -32.45
C PRO A 1010 -29.21 28.69 -30.97
N GLU A 1011 -27.95 28.59 -30.52
CA GLU A 1011 -27.58 28.32 -29.14
C GLU A 1011 -27.93 29.51 -28.24
N LEU A 1012 -27.68 30.74 -28.67
CA LEU A 1012 -28.05 31.96 -27.94
C LEU A 1012 -29.57 32.16 -27.85
N ASP A 1013 -30.30 31.93 -28.93
CA ASP A 1013 -31.77 32.07 -28.98
C ASP A 1013 -32.48 31.03 -28.10
N SER A 1014 -31.82 29.91 -27.81
CA SER A 1014 -32.32 28.87 -26.90
C SER A 1014 -32.07 29.15 -25.41
N LEU A 1015 -31.44 30.27 -25.05
CA LEU A 1015 -31.20 30.63 -23.66
C LEU A 1015 -32.50 31.03 -22.92
N PRO A 1016 -32.62 30.75 -21.61
CA PRO A 1016 -33.77 31.18 -20.82
C PRO A 1016 -33.92 32.70 -20.79
N GLY A 1017 -35.16 33.21 -20.76
CA GLY A 1017 -35.43 34.66 -20.71
C GLY A 1017 -34.90 35.39 -19.46
N SER A 1018 -34.45 34.66 -18.43
CA SER A 1018 -33.75 35.21 -17.26
C SER A 1018 -32.27 35.54 -17.53
N VAL A 1019 -31.76 35.22 -18.71
CA VAL A 1019 -30.39 35.50 -19.16
C VAL A 1019 -30.39 36.70 -20.11
N ARG A 1020 -29.60 37.72 -19.78
CA ARG A 1020 -29.33 38.85 -20.68
C ARG A 1020 -28.02 38.62 -21.43
N VAL A 1021 -28.01 38.89 -22.72
CA VAL A 1021 -26.86 38.67 -23.59
C VAL A 1021 -26.48 39.99 -24.27
N ASP A 1022 -25.25 40.44 -24.03
CA ASP A 1022 -24.64 41.60 -24.67
C ASP A 1022 -23.48 41.11 -25.55
N THR A 1023 -23.54 41.41 -26.86
CA THR A 1023 -22.54 40.96 -27.84
C THR A 1023 -21.83 42.12 -28.52
N GLU A 1024 -20.51 42.01 -28.68
CA GLU A 1024 -19.67 42.98 -29.38
C GLU A 1024 -18.91 42.30 -30.53
N VAL A 1025 -19.01 42.84 -31.74
CA VAL A 1025 -18.31 42.33 -32.92
C VAL A 1025 -17.23 43.32 -33.36
N GLY A 1026 -15.98 42.87 -33.38
CA GLY A 1026 -14.83 43.68 -33.81
C GLY A 1026 -14.35 44.71 -32.77
N ARG A 1027 -14.98 44.80 -31.60
CA ARG A 1027 -14.60 45.71 -30.49
C ARG A 1027 -14.20 44.92 -29.24
N ARG A 1028 -13.42 45.55 -28.35
CA ARG A 1028 -13.08 44.98 -27.03
C ARG A 1028 -14.13 45.37 -26.00
N LEU A 1029 -14.42 44.47 -25.06
CA LEU A 1029 -15.30 44.76 -23.93
C LEU A 1029 -14.66 45.74 -22.96
N ASP A 1030 -15.44 46.71 -22.46
CA ASP A 1030 -15.02 47.55 -21.34
C ASP A 1030 -15.20 46.80 -20.01
N LEU A 1031 -14.20 45.98 -19.68
CA LEU A 1031 -14.22 45.14 -18.48
C LEU A 1031 -14.30 45.94 -17.18
N ASP A 1032 -13.80 47.19 -17.14
CA ASP A 1032 -13.84 47.99 -15.91
C ASP A 1032 -15.26 48.49 -15.65
N ALA A 1033 -15.92 49.03 -16.68
CA ALA A 1033 -17.32 49.45 -16.60
C ALA A 1033 -18.24 48.27 -16.28
N ILE A 1034 -18.06 47.11 -16.94
CA ILE A 1034 -18.85 45.90 -16.71
C ILE A 1034 -18.71 45.41 -15.26
N LEU A 1035 -17.46 45.24 -14.77
CA LEU A 1035 -17.22 44.71 -13.44
C LEU A 1035 -17.66 45.68 -12.35
N ARG A 1036 -17.42 46.99 -12.50
CA ARG A 1036 -17.95 48.00 -11.57
C ARG A 1036 -19.47 47.90 -11.53
N LYS A 1037 -20.15 47.99 -12.68
CA LYS A 1037 -21.60 47.93 -12.77
C LYS A 1037 -22.18 46.71 -12.06
N GLU A 1038 -21.69 45.50 -12.34
CA GLU A 1038 -22.27 44.26 -11.80
C GLU A 1038 -21.85 43.98 -10.34
N LEU A 1039 -20.66 44.40 -9.91
CA LEU A 1039 -20.20 44.26 -8.52
C LEU A 1039 -20.79 45.32 -7.60
N THR A 1040 -21.05 46.54 -8.09
CA THR A 1040 -21.68 47.64 -7.32
C THR A 1040 -23.19 47.70 -7.50
N TRP A 1041 -23.79 46.81 -8.31
CA TRP A 1041 -25.25 46.79 -8.50
C TRP A 1041 -25.93 46.56 -7.13
N SER A 1042 -26.61 47.60 -6.68
CA SER A 1042 -27.15 47.73 -5.32
C SER A 1042 -28.48 47.02 -5.14
N ASN A 1043 -28.45 45.80 -4.58
CA ASN A 1043 -29.47 45.39 -3.61
C ASN A 1043 -28.76 44.58 -2.49
N PRO A 1044 -28.79 45.01 -1.22
CA PRO A 1044 -28.09 44.34 -0.11
C PRO A 1044 -28.47 42.86 0.07
N ASP A 1045 -29.66 42.46 -0.40
CA ASP A 1045 -30.22 41.12 -0.26
C ASP A 1045 -29.84 40.16 -1.41
N GLU A 1046 -29.07 40.61 -2.40
CA GLU A 1046 -28.91 39.90 -3.67
C GLU A 1046 -27.78 38.87 -3.68
N GLY A 1047 -27.27 38.41 -2.54
CA GLY A 1047 -26.30 37.31 -2.38
C GLY A 1047 -25.00 37.39 -3.22
N PRO A 1048 -24.19 36.31 -3.23
CA PRO A 1048 -22.90 36.29 -3.93
C PRO A 1048 -23.01 36.30 -5.46
N LEU A 1049 -22.10 37.01 -6.13
CA LEU A 1049 -21.97 37.01 -7.60
C LEU A 1049 -20.98 35.94 -8.08
N GLY A 1050 -21.39 35.08 -8.99
CA GLY A 1050 -20.48 34.16 -9.69
C GLY A 1050 -19.93 34.80 -10.97
N ILE A 1051 -18.61 34.98 -11.08
CA ILE A 1051 -17.95 35.50 -12.27
C ILE A 1051 -17.28 34.34 -13.00
N VAL A 1052 -17.69 34.07 -14.24
CA VAL A 1052 -17.11 33.04 -15.11
C VAL A 1052 -16.44 33.73 -16.29
N VAL A 1053 -15.15 33.49 -16.50
CA VAL A 1053 -14.40 34.09 -17.61
C VAL A 1053 -13.79 32.99 -18.49
N CYS A 1054 -13.96 33.12 -19.82
CA CYS A 1054 -13.31 32.24 -20.79
C CYS A 1054 -12.91 32.98 -22.07
N GLY A 1055 -11.62 33.02 -22.39
CA GLY A 1055 -11.13 33.68 -23.60
C GLY A 1055 -9.62 33.87 -23.61
N PRO A 1056 -9.11 34.89 -24.32
CA PRO A 1056 -7.67 35.20 -24.37
C PRO A 1056 -7.07 35.37 -22.97
N ALA A 1057 -5.82 34.93 -22.79
CA ALA A 1057 -5.11 34.97 -21.50
C ALA A 1057 -5.14 36.35 -20.83
N GLY A 1058 -4.81 37.43 -21.57
CA GLY A 1058 -4.86 38.80 -21.04
C GLY A 1058 -6.25 39.24 -20.59
N MET A 1059 -7.33 38.79 -21.25
CA MET A 1059 -8.69 39.12 -20.84
C MET A 1059 -9.05 38.46 -19.50
N ALA A 1060 -8.68 37.19 -19.31
CA ALA A 1060 -8.88 36.48 -18.05
C ALA A 1060 -8.06 37.12 -16.91
N ASP A 1061 -6.83 37.51 -17.20
CA ASP A 1061 -5.98 38.24 -16.27
C ASP A 1061 -6.60 39.58 -15.87
N ASP A 1062 -7.06 40.38 -16.83
CA ASP A 1062 -7.73 41.66 -16.60
C ASP A 1062 -8.99 41.52 -15.75
N VAL A 1063 -9.86 40.54 -16.04
CA VAL A 1063 -11.07 40.29 -15.24
C VAL A 1063 -10.73 39.99 -13.78
N ARG A 1064 -9.79 39.06 -13.56
CA ARG A 1064 -9.33 38.67 -12.22
C ARG A 1064 -8.74 39.85 -11.45
N GLN A 1065 -7.89 40.63 -12.12
CA GLN A 1065 -7.24 41.83 -11.56
C GLN A 1065 -8.24 42.90 -11.16
N LYS A 1066 -9.14 43.26 -12.08
CA LYS A 1066 -10.12 44.33 -11.89
C LYS A 1066 -11.16 43.95 -10.85
N ALA A 1067 -11.66 42.71 -10.85
CA ALA A 1067 -12.56 42.23 -9.81
C ALA A 1067 -11.89 42.29 -8.42
N ALA A 1068 -10.65 41.82 -8.30
CA ALA A 1068 -9.90 41.90 -7.05
C ALA A 1068 -9.58 43.34 -6.62
N ARG A 1069 -9.42 44.27 -7.57
CA ARG A 1069 -9.21 45.70 -7.27
C ARG A 1069 -10.49 46.35 -6.76
N VAL A 1070 -11.62 46.18 -7.46
CA VAL A 1070 -12.92 46.75 -7.08
C VAL A 1070 -13.34 46.34 -5.67
N THR A 1071 -13.11 45.07 -5.30
CA THR A 1071 -13.37 44.58 -3.93
C THR A 1071 -12.47 45.25 -2.89
N ARG A 1072 -11.18 45.42 -3.17
CA ARG A 1072 -10.23 45.99 -2.20
C ARG A 1072 -10.40 47.48 -1.99
N GLU A 1073 -10.85 48.21 -3.01
CA GLU A 1073 -11.16 49.63 -2.90
C GLU A 1073 -12.43 49.91 -2.07
N GLY A 1074 -13.17 48.87 -1.65
CA GLY A 1074 -14.32 49.00 -0.75
C GLY A 1074 -15.59 49.56 -1.39
N HIS A 1075 -15.61 49.74 -2.71
CA HIS A 1075 -16.75 50.26 -3.47
C HIS A 1075 -17.98 49.34 -3.45
N THR A 1076 -17.82 48.07 -3.04
CA THR A 1076 -18.91 47.11 -2.89
C THR A 1076 -18.62 46.13 -1.76
N ARG A 1077 -19.66 45.68 -1.05
CA ARG A 1077 -19.60 44.58 -0.07
C ARG A 1077 -20.12 43.25 -0.62
N ARG A 1078 -20.46 43.18 -1.91
CA ARG A 1078 -21.00 41.97 -2.54
C ARG A 1078 -19.90 40.89 -2.61
N PRO A 1079 -20.09 39.71 -1.98
CA PRO A 1079 -19.18 38.58 -2.13
C PRO A 1079 -19.19 38.05 -3.56
N TRP A 1080 -18.09 37.46 -4.01
CA TRP A 1080 -18.03 36.85 -5.33
C TRP A 1080 -17.13 35.61 -5.39
N ALA A 1081 -17.39 34.79 -6.40
CA ALA A 1081 -16.60 33.62 -6.77
C ALA A 1081 -16.08 33.80 -8.21
N LEU A 1082 -14.83 33.41 -8.46
CA LEU A 1082 -14.22 33.46 -9.79
C LEU A 1082 -14.03 32.05 -10.32
N VAL A 1083 -14.58 31.79 -11.50
CA VAL A 1083 -14.29 30.61 -12.29
C VAL A 1083 -13.54 31.03 -13.53
N ASP A 1084 -12.27 30.68 -13.58
CA ASP A 1084 -11.39 30.98 -14.72
C ASP A 1084 -11.30 29.79 -15.68
N GLU A 1085 -12.33 29.65 -16.53
CA GLU A 1085 -12.41 28.60 -17.53
C GLU A 1085 -11.40 28.86 -18.64
N ALA A 1086 -10.29 28.11 -18.65
CA ALA A 1086 -9.59 27.87 -19.91
C ALA A 1086 -8.81 26.57 -19.88
N PHE A 1087 -8.71 26.00 -21.06
CA PHE A 1087 -7.77 24.95 -21.37
C PHE A 1087 -6.45 25.62 -21.77
N SER A 1088 -5.52 25.64 -20.82
CA SER A 1088 -4.13 25.97 -21.08
C SER A 1088 -3.33 24.67 -20.97
N TRP A 1089 -2.56 24.37 -22.02
CA TRP A 1089 -1.60 23.25 -22.05
C TRP A 1089 -0.26 23.66 -21.47
#